data_AF-A0AB35L1N2-F1
#
_entry.id   AF-A0AB35L1N2-F1
#
_cell.length_a   1.000
_cell.length_b   1.000
_cell.length_c   1.000
_cell.angle_alpha   90.00
_cell.angle_beta   90.00
_cell.angle_gamma   90.00
#
_symmetry.space_group_name_H-M   'P 1'
#
loop_
_entity.id
_entity.type
_entity.pdbx_description
1 polymer ?
#
loop_
_entity_poly.entity_id
_entity_poly.type
_entity_poly.pdbx_seq_one_letter_code
_entity_poly.pdbx_strand_id
1 'polypeptide(L)'
;MPQSVFKFSSWLGTFLQRRGLQAPDCRGLYAYHCSHEEYLDLLHQLRELGSFDQAVNDMAASACLVLFCSEWYRREYQRDHGWSWEPIWKTLGYSLSSGDLAKTIPKGLERYWTRPMHFYESERRDFLGSLFSEGGLPFQVLREGGSRFQTLFDRVLKQYDQWHILGYNTAQQVAQQLVKANLPQVFATETSVELIAHMADQLVSLVRDYGLVQADEPVARLDAMNPKWRELFPLPLDNQTGSELLNGLLKTATVEGGRRRKASGGWACRHYWHEAQPSELKVQVSLPAEVVFQLTMQPSTTRFELAILEGEAAIANLGPGYAVVDNGVARIRLRQREVMGRRRDCSLSLSLVAMAGGMVIASLPIENSTMALGEVPIGFEPLNDRWQFCGQASFNCAAEELMLLLPPNSVLLREEDCGDVSISDMPSALALRTLKVQGKTEFKVDCDGLYRVRTGHSAGSAFGLELVGSELGWATKPAVTFVGLPRVQWPGASDELQKQGGDLFVGGKQPGTGVLQEMLGAQYVAVRNRSGDTLLRRRVGILPADFRLELRSGERPGQGSILVHSQQRCLLQVMDDGLITQQVKREGHTELKLSTEGLPPIRLRLSVTPSLLADPVEIELPFPNSGCLAIDGSGKQLKRDISVDDLLGARIYLFGRNGAPTKFGLELTLKGNTAKNASYRWSYTATEKPLEISLFSIREQIVDLLSLQSGIDQVVDLRVFGHGQDANFRVRKYAMEMLLDRDRQVLRAANLQEGNAALPEPILMLLHEPMRGAVHLSSRTSEGVPTGEFELPALVEKNGPWLVLPKQGSPASFRPLFIFGGWEPVPNSDDAQSLQKAVLTFDHASPVSSFTPVLDSMAVNPMHSGWQFLRSLYEGYGYLPLATFEVWKALVGHTRALSMALLKFEMDPKFLSRIEAEFPVFWEFLPVNEIHLAARRYGAFLKVKGVADEAVSALIGRMFTRLGEVFPTYGESVQQHLLGKALSPERQMPLDVFQTIVHGWYHQLMRDRSDAMWPEYGGKRLARWYEKQNESVISFRLEMDYRNAVVYLPVFAAAVASGKAQFSDVFDDSVEAIFFLRQVRDFDSSWFSSIYQYCLLSNLMAMHKAVPVNG
;
A
#
# COMPACT_ATOMS: atom_id res chain seq x y z
N MET A 1 29.15 37.68 40.60
CA MET A 1 28.68 36.91 39.43
C MET A 1 28.48 37.90 38.28
N PRO A 2 29.05 37.66 37.08
CA PRO A 2 29.05 38.67 36.03
C PRO A 2 27.64 38.87 35.45
N GLN A 3 27.30 40.12 35.12
CA GLN A 3 25.99 40.55 34.60
C GLN A 3 25.58 39.85 33.28
N SER A 4 26.52 39.24 32.56
CA SER A 4 26.28 38.53 31.29
C SER A 4 25.51 37.22 31.46
N VAL A 5 25.72 36.47 32.55
CA VAL A 5 25.10 35.15 32.78
C VAL A 5 23.59 35.28 32.95
N PHE A 6 23.13 36.31 33.68
CA PHE A 6 21.70 36.58 33.87
C PHE A 6 21.00 37.04 32.59
N LYS A 7 21.72 37.70 31.67
CA LYS A 7 21.17 38.14 30.38
C LYS A 7 20.85 36.96 29.44
N PHE A 8 21.75 35.99 29.28
CA PHE A 8 21.48 34.82 28.42
C PHE A 8 20.43 33.88 28.99
N SER A 9 20.43 33.64 30.30
CA SER A 9 19.40 32.80 30.94
C SER A 9 18.00 33.41 30.82
N SER A 10 17.88 34.73 30.98
CA SER A 10 16.60 35.45 30.83
C SER A 10 16.13 35.52 29.38
N TRP A 11 17.06 35.68 28.43
CA TRP A 11 16.75 35.62 27.00
C TRP A 11 16.20 34.24 26.61
N LEU A 12 16.88 33.14 27.00
CA LEU A 12 16.42 31.77 26.72
C LEU A 12 15.08 31.47 27.40
N GLY A 13 14.88 31.91 28.64
CA GLY A 13 13.60 31.77 29.33
C GLY A 13 12.46 32.46 28.58
N THR A 14 12.69 33.69 28.11
CA THR A 14 11.71 34.45 27.30
C THR A 14 11.46 33.77 25.94
N PHE A 15 12.53 33.29 25.29
CA PHE A 15 12.47 32.58 24.02
C PHE A 15 11.61 31.31 24.09
N LEU A 16 11.79 30.49 25.13
CA LEU A 16 11.00 29.27 25.37
C LEU A 16 9.56 29.60 25.79
N GLN A 17 9.36 30.60 26.65
CA GLN A 17 8.04 30.97 27.13
C GLN A 17 7.13 31.47 26.01
N ARG A 18 7.65 32.23 25.02
CA ARG A 18 6.91 32.64 23.81
C ARG A 18 6.37 31.45 23.01
N ARG A 19 6.99 30.27 23.17
CA ARG A 19 6.62 29.02 22.50
C ARG A 19 5.84 28.08 23.41
N GLY A 20 5.47 28.53 24.61
CA GLY A 20 4.74 27.74 25.60
C GLY A 20 5.58 26.64 26.26
N LEU A 21 6.92 26.73 26.19
CA LEU A 21 7.84 25.75 26.74
C LEU A 21 8.47 26.24 28.04
N GLN A 22 8.57 25.34 29.02
CA GLN A 22 9.26 25.58 30.30
C GLN A 22 10.74 25.15 30.25
N ALA A 23 11.06 24.23 29.35
CA ALA A 23 12.40 23.70 29.11
C ALA A 23 12.52 23.26 27.64
N PRO A 24 13.75 23.08 27.11
CA PRO A 24 13.97 22.41 25.84
C PRO A 24 13.32 21.03 25.80
N ASP A 25 12.74 20.68 24.66
CA ASP A 25 11.96 19.46 24.44
C ASP A 25 12.59 18.53 23.39
N CYS A 26 13.92 18.64 23.23
CA CYS A 26 14.75 17.83 22.34
C CYS A 26 14.44 17.96 20.83
N ARG A 27 13.58 18.89 20.38
CA ARG A 27 13.38 19.13 18.93
C ARG A 27 14.64 19.77 18.32
N GLY A 28 14.84 19.60 17.00
CA GLY A 28 15.95 20.25 16.29
C GLY A 28 15.88 21.78 16.42
N LEU A 29 17.03 22.46 16.46
CA LEU A 29 17.08 23.90 16.74
C LEU A 29 16.27 24.74 15.74
N TYR A 30 16.26 24.35 14.47
CA TYR A 30 15.43 24.97 13.42
C TYR A 30 13.93 24.94 13.74
N ALA A 31 13.45 23.92 14.46
CA ALA A 31 12.03 23.71 14.79
C ALA A 31 11.55 24.53 15.99
N TYR A 32 12.44 25.33 16.59
CA TYR A 32 12.04 26.40 17.49
C TYR A 32 11.58 27.64 16.71
N HIS A 33 11.71 27.75 15.39
CA HIS A 33 11.22 28.92 14.64
C HIS A 33 11.73 30.25 15.22
N CYS A 34 13.03 30.39 15.46
CA CYS A 34 13.64 31.65 15.92
C CYS A 34 13.33 32.74 14.89
N SER A 35 12.70 33.85 15.31
CA SER A 35 12.30 34.93 14.41
C SER A 35 13.50 35.77 13.94
N HIS A 36 13.33 36.56 12.88
CA HIS A 36 14.40 37.46 12.44
C HIS A 36 14.79 38.49 13.52
N GLU A 37 13.82 39.03 14.25
CA GLU A 37 14.05 39.95 15.36
C GLU A 37 14.82 39.27 16.49
N GLU A 38 14.42 38.06 16.89
CA GLU A 38 15.09 37.28 17.93
C GLU A 38 16.53 36.92 17.53
N TYR A 39 16.77 36.62 16.25
CA TYR A 39 18.11 36.39 15.71
C TYR A 39 18.99 37.65 15.80
N LEU A 40 18.47 38.81 15.43
CA LEU A 40 19.20 40.08 15.51
C LEU A 40 19.48 40.49 16.97
N ASP A 41 18.51 40.29 17.86
CA ASP A 41 18.68 40.51 19.30
C ASP A 41 19.77 39.59 19.89
N LEU A 42 19.75 38.31 19.52
CA LEU A 42 20.75 37.33 19.94
C LEU A 42 22.15 37.68 19.41
N LEU A 43 22.25 38.09 18.14
CA LEU A 43 23.49 38.56 17.54
C LEU A 43 24.02 39.80 18.27
N HIS A 44 23.15 40.74 18.61
CA HIS A 44 23.53 41.95 19.34
C HIS A 44 24.10 41.60 20.72
N GLN A 45 23.40 40.75 21.50
CA GLN A 45 23.88 40.32 22.81
C GLN A 45 25.19 39.53 22.75
N LEU A 46 25.36 38.68 21.73
CA LEU A 46 26.62 37.95 21.53
C LEU A 46 27.77 38.86 21.12
N ARG A 47 27.52 39.93 20.35
CA ARG A 47 28.53 40.95 19.99
C ARG A 47 28.92 41.84 21.17
N GLU A 48 27.97 42.21 22.03
CA GLU A 48 28.23 43.03 23.23
C GLU A 48 29.27 42.42 24.16
N LEU A 49 29.45 41.09 24.14
CA LEU A 49 30.46 40.39 24.95
C LEU A 49 31.90 40.80 24.61
N GLY A 50 32.19 41.14 23.35
CA GLY A 50 33.55 41.44 22.85
C GLY A 50 34.53 40.25 22.83
N SER A 51 34.43 39.30 23.77
CA SER A 51 35.13 38.01 23.79
C SER A 51 34.28 36.94 24.49
N PHE A 52 34.46 35.67 24.14
CA PHE A 52 33.71 34.58 24.75
C PHE A 52 34.39 33.96 25.99
N ASP A 53 35.61 34.36 26.33
CA ASP A 53 36.46 33.70 27.34
C ASP A 53 35.79 33.57 28.72
N GLN A 54 35.05 34.60 29.13
CA GLN A 54 34.32 34.60 30.41
C GLN A 54 33.04 33.77 30.39
N ALA A 55 32.55 33.41 29.20
CA ALA A 55 31.30 32.70 28.95
C ALA A 55 31.48 31.23 28.52
N VAL A 56 32.71 30.77 28.22
CA VAL A 56 33.05 29.38 27.82
C VAL A 56 32.51 28.32 28.80
N ASN A 57 32.38 28.69 30.08
CA ASN A 57 31.90 27.78 31.11
C ASN A 57 30.42 27.94 31.46
N ASP A 58 29.74 28.96 30.92
CA ASP A 58 28.33 29.19 31.16
C ASP A 58 27.46 28.36 30.20
N MET A 59 26.51 27.63 30.78
CA MET A 59 25.59 26.77 30.03
C MET A 59 24.60 27.58 29.20
N ALA A 60 24.08 28.69 29.74
CA ALA A 60 23.12 29.54 29.02
C ALA A 60 23.79 30.25 27.83
N ALA A 61 24.98 30.85 28.05
CA ALA A 61 25.76 31.42 26.95
C ALA A 61 26.15 30.38 25.89
N SER A 62 26.54 29.17 26.30
CA SER A 62 26.85 28.07 25.37
C SER A 62 25.63 27.68 24.51
N ALA A 63 24.44 27.61 25.13
CA ALA A 63 23.20 27.32 24.43
C ALA A 63 22.79 28.42 23.43
N CYS A 64 22.96 29.69 23.81
CA CYS A 64 22.75 30.85 22.94
C CYS A 64 23.71 30.85 21.74
N LEU A 65 25.00 30.55 21.96
CA LEU A 65 25.98 30.47 20.87
C LEU A 65 25.64 29.34 19.88
N VAL A 66 25.27 28.16 20.39
CA VAL A 66 24.86 27.01 19.58
C VAL A 66 23.62 27.33 18.74
N LEU A 67 22.61 27.99 19.33
CA LEU A 67 21.43 28.45 18.62
C LEU A 67 21.79 29.49 17.53
N PHE A 68 22.64 30.47 17.87
CA PHE A 68 23.10 31.48 16.92
C PHE A 68 23.83 30.87 15.73
N CYS A 69 24.81 29.98 15.95
CA CYS A 69 25.57 29.35 14.86
C CYS A 69 24.66 28.53 13.93
N SER A 70 23.67 27.84 14.50
CA SER A 70 22.67 27.07 13.74
C SER A 70 21.76 27.99 12.90
N GLU A 71 21.31 29.11 13.47
CA GLU A 71 20.51 30.13 12.78
C GLU A 71 21.31 30.91 11.72
N TRP A 72 22.59 31.19 11.99
CA TRP A 72 23.49 31.83 11.05
C TRP A 72 23.66 30.96 9.80
N TYR A 73 23.87 29.65 9.97
CA TYR A 73 23.95 28.72 8.87
C TYR A 73 22.68 28.76 8.00
N ARG A 74 21.51 28.78 8.64
CA ARG A 74 20.24 28.86 7.93
C ARG A 74 20.07 30.16 7.14
N ARG A 75 20.42 31.31 7.73
CA ARG A 75 20.07 32.64 7.21
C ARG A 75 21.14 33.28 6.31
N GLU A 76 22.42 33.09 6.63
CA GLU A 76 23.54 33.84 6.05
C GLU A 76 24.52 32.98 5.24
N TYR A 77 24.48 31.65 5.34
CA TYR A 77 25.43 30.77 4.64
C TYR A 77 25.30 30.85 3.11
N GLN A 78 26.41 31.10 2.42
CA GLN A 78 26.53 31.12 0.96
C GLN A 78 27.53 30.04 0.50
N ARG A 79 27.47 29.62 -0.78
CA ARG A 79 28.39 28.59 -1.31
C ARG A 79 29.86 28.99 -1.16
N ASP A 80 30.16 30.26 -1.31
CA ASP A 80 31.53 30.80 -1.29
C ASP A 80 32.15 30.81 0.12
N HIS A 81 31.35 30.63 1.17
CA HIS A 81 31.84 30.56 2.56
C HIS A 81 32.59 29.26 2.87
N GLY A 82 32.38 28.20 2.08
CA GLY A 82 32.98 26.89 2.30
C GLY A 82 32.66 26.26 3.66
N TRP A 83 33.33 25.16 4.00
CA TRP A 83 33.15 24.46 5.27
C TRP A 83 34.07 25.06 6.35
N SER A 84 33.79 26.29 6.78
CA SER A 84 34.67 27.05 7.67
C SER A 84 33.93 27.84 8.76
N TRP A 85 34.60 28.05 9.89
CA TRP A 85 34.10 28.88 10.99
C TRP A 85 34.36 30.39 10.81
N GLU A 86 35.28 30.74 9.92
CA GLU A 86 35.74 32.12 9.71
C GLU A 86 34.58 33.10 9.40
N PRO A 87 33.58 32.77 8.56
CA PRO A 87 32.45 33.65 8.30
C PRO A 87 31.58 33.91 9.54
N ILE A 88 31.38 32.90 10.40
CA ILE A 88 30.62 33.03 11.66
C ILE A 88 31.35 33.99 12.60
N TRP A 89 32.67 33.83 12.73
CA TRP A 89 33.50 34.70 13.57
C TRP A 89 33.56 36.13 13.05
N LYS A 90 33.60 36.31 11.72
CA LYS A 90 33.51 37.63 11.10
C LYS A 90 32.18 38.32 11.43
N THR A 91 31.08 37.57 11.49
CA THR A 91 29.78 38.10 11.92
C THR A 91 29.75 38.42 13.42
N LEU A 92 30.39 37.64 14.29
CA LEU A 92 30.42 37.89 15.73
C LEU A 92 31.44 38.95 16.18
N GLY A 93 32.47 39.23 15.38
CA GLY A 93 33.54 40.18 15.70
C GLY A 93 34.63 39.63 16.63
N TYR A 94 34.57 38.35 16.99
CA TYR A 94 35.59 37.62 17.75
C TYR A 94 35.60 36.14 17.34
N SER A 95 36.65 35.42 17.72
CA SER A 95 36.82 33.99 17.42
C SER A 95 37.11 33.19 18.69
N LEU A 96 36.69 31.92 18.71
CA LEU A 96 37.01 31.00 19.79
C LEU A 96 38.16 30.08 19.37
N SER A 97 38.98 29.68 20.34
CA SER A 97 39.99 28.64 20.13
C SER A 97 39.32 27.28 19.94
N SER A 98 40.02 26.35 19.28
CA SER A 98 39.56 24.96 19.14
C SER A 98 39.32 24.26 20.48
N GLY A 99 40.10 24.61 21.52
CA GLY A 99 39.92 24.11 22.88
C GLY A 99 38.66 24.63 23.57
N ASP A 100 38.24 25.86 23.28
CA ASP A 100 37.02 26.45 23.84
C ASP A 100 35.79 25.96 23.11
N LEU A 101 35.85 25.81 21.78
CA LEU A 101 34.78 25.16 21.00
C LEU A 101 34.48 23.75 21.50
N ALA A 102 35.53 22.98 21.84
CA ALA A 102 35.38 21.63 22.38
C ALA A 102 34.69 21.57 23.76
N LYS A 103 34.63 22.69 24.48
CA LYS A 103 33.91 22.82 25.76
C LYS A 103 32.52 23.40 25.57
N THR A 104 32.39 24.45 24.76
CA THR A 104 31.15 25.23 24.60
C THR A 104 30.09 24.48 23.81
N ILE A 105 30.46 23.85 22.69
CA ILE A 105 29.48 23.21 21.78
C ILE A 105 28.80 22.00 22.45
N PRO A 106 29.51 21.03 23.07
CA PRO A 106 28.83 19.92 23.75
C PRO A 106 27.97 20.38 24.94
N LYS A 107 28.38 21.44 25.65
CA LYS A 107 27.58 22.00 26.76
C LYS A 107 26.27 22.62 26.26
N GLY A 108 26.31 23.39 25.18
CA GLY A 108 25.11 23.97 24.60
C GLY A 108 24.23 22.90 23.96
N LEU A 109 24.81 22.03 23.14
CA LEU A 109 24.07 21.10 22.29
C LEU A 109 23.58 19.85 23.04
N GLU A 110 24.48 19.10 23.69
CA GLU A 110 24.12 17.85 24.37
C GLU A 110 23.51 18.09 25.76
N ARG A 111 24.00 19.07 26.52
CA ARG A 111 23.57 19.26 27.92
C ARG A 111 22.36 20.17 28.10
N TYR A 112 22.26 21.26 27.32
CA TYR A 112 21.13 22.18 27.42
C TYR A 112 20.01 21.82 26.44
N TRP A 113 20.31 21.78 25.14
CA TRP A 113 19.31 21.46 24.11
C TRP A 113 19.01 19.96 23.97
N THR A 114 19.80 19.10 24.64
CA THR A 114 19.66 17.64 24.64
C THR A 114 19.62 17.05 23.23
N ARG A 115 20.52 17.54 22.36
CA ARG A 115 20.69 17.12 20.95
C ARG A 115 21.98 16.31 20.75
N PRO A 116 21.97 15.30 19.87
CA PRO A 116 23.15 14.48 19.59
C PRO A 116 24.23 15.27 18.82
N MET A 117 25.49 14.88 19.00
CA MET A 117 26.64 15.43 18.29
C MET A 117 27.12 14.47 17.20
N HIS A 118 27.50 15.01 16.05
CA HIS A 118 28.03 14.26 14.91
C HIS A 118 29.53 13.99 15.03
N PHE A 119 29.95 12.88 14.43
CA PHE A 119 31.35 12.45 14.38
C PHE A 119 31.73 12.15 12.93
N TYR A 120 32.96 12.49 12.55
CA TYR A 120 33.55 12.04 11.29
C TYR A 120 33.81 10.52 11.33
N GLU A 121 34.02 9.90 10.17
CA GLU A 121 34.45 8.49 10.05
C GLU A 121 35.75 8.17 10.84
N SER A 122 36.53 9.20 11.17
CA SER A 122 37.74 9.12 12.00
C SER A 122 37.50 9.22 13.52
N GLU A 123 36.24 9.14 13.97
CA GLU A 123 35.79 9.31 15.36
C GLU A 123 36.06 10.69 15.99
N ARG A 124 36.50 11.66 15.18
CA ARG A 124 36.64 13.07 15.61
C ARG A 124 35.28 13.76 15.62
N ARG A 125 35.03 14.58 16.65
CA ARG A 125 33.80 15.39 16.78
C ARG A 125 33.67 16.37 15.61
N ASP A 126 32.56 16.28 14.87
CA ASP A 126 32.21 17.23 13.82
C ASP A 126 31.32 18.34 14.39
N PHE A 127 31.97 19.31 15.03
CA PHE A 127 31.28 20.43 15.65
C PHE A 127 30.49 21.28 14.65
N LEU A 128 31.07 21.56 13.47
CA LEU A 128 30.44 22.41 12.47
C LEU A 128 29.25 21.68 11.81
N GLY A 129 29.43 20.39 11.48
CA GLY A 129 28.37 19.56 10.93
C GLY A 129 27.22 19.33 11.89
N SER A 130 27.49 19.23 13.20
CA SER A 130 26.45 19.13 14.23
C SER A 130 25.59 20.40 14.32
N LEU A 131 26.19 21.59 14.20
CA LEU A 131 25.43 22.84 14.26
C LEU A 131 24.67 23.10 12.95
N PHE A 132 25.26 22.76 11.81
CA PHE A 132 24.63 22.96 10.52
C PHE A 132 23.40 22.07 10.34
N SER A 133 23.46 20.81 10.79
CA SER A 133 22.29 19.93 10.79
C SER A 133 21.15 20.45 11.67
N GLU A 134 21.48 21.11 12.77
CA GLU A 134 20.51 21.71 13.69
C GLU A 134 19.94 23.03 13.16
N GLY A 135 20.67 23.71 12.25
CA GLY A 135 20.20 24.87 11.50
C GLY A 135 19.22 24.54 10.37
N GLY A 136 19.14 23.28 9.93
CA GLY A 136 18.26 22.84 8.84
C GLY A 136 18.85 23.10 7.45
N LEU A 137 18.08 23.75 6.55
CA LEU A 137 18.50 24.00 5.16
C LEU A 137 18.97 25.46 4.96
N PRO A 138 20.12 25.71 4.29
CA PRO A 138 20.66 27.06 4.10
C PRO A 138 19.88 27.85 3.04
N PHE A 139 19.23 28.95 3.46
CA PHE A 139 18.28 29.70 2.64
C PHE A 139 18.91 30.38 1.42
N GLN A 140 20.11 30.95 1.55
CA GLN A 140 20.75 31.62 0.42
C GLN A 140 21.11 30.64 -0.70
N VAL A 141 21.40 29.38 -0.34
CA VAL A 141 21.73 28.31 -1.30
C VAL A 141 20.46 27.75 -1.97
N LEU A 142 19.33 27.73 -1.26
CA LEU A 142 18.02 27.38 -1.83
C LEU A 142 17.56 28.41 -2.87
N ARG A 143 17.96 29.68 -2.70
CA ARG A 143 17.57 30.84 -3.52
C ARG A 143 18.22 30.89 -4.90
N GLU A 144 19.46 30.40 -5.03
CA GLU A 144 20.18 30.47 -6.30
C GLU A 144 19.37 29.80 -7.43
N GLY A 145 19.12 30.53 -8.53
CA GLY A 145 18.39 30.00 -9.68
C GLY A 145 19.08 28.75 -10.22
N GLY A 146 18.32 27.67 -10.42
CA GLY A 146 18.88 26.36 -10.78
C GLY A 146 19.57 25.64 -9.62
N SER A 147 19.20 25.94 -8.36
CA SER A 147 19.74 25.24 -7.20
C SER A 147 19.43 23.73 -7.29
N ARG A 148 20.43 22.92 -6.94
CA ARG A 148 20.29 21.45 -6.89
C ARG A 148 19.16 21.01 -5.95
N PHE A 149 18.83 21.84 -4.95
CA PHE A 149 17.71 21.62 -4.04
C PHE A 149 16.35 21.83 -4.70
N GLN A 150 16.16 22.88 -5.49
CA GLN A 150 14.91 23.06 -6.25
C GLN A 150 14.69 21.88 -7.20
N THR A 151 15.74 21.45 -7.91
CA THR A 151 15.68 20.24 -8.75
C THR A 151 15.35 18.99 -7.95
N LEU A 152 15.91 18.84 -6.74
CA LEU A 152 15.59 17.74 -5.84
C LEU A 152 14.11 17.78 -5.41
N PHE A 153 13.60 18.92 -4.94
CA PHE A 153 12.19 19.06 -4.56
C PHE A 153 11.26 18.82 -5.74
N ASP A 154 11.55 19.38 -6.91
CA ASP A 154 10.75 19.15 -8.12
C ASP A 154 10.74 17.66 -8.49
N ARG A 155 11.88 16.97 -8.41
CA ARG A 155 11.96 15.53 -8.68
C ARG A 155 11.20 14.71 -7.62
N VAL A 156 11.32 15.09 -6.35
CA VAL A 156 10.60 14.44 -5.24
C VAL A 156 9.09 14.60 -5.43
N LEU A 157 8.61 15.82 -5.68
CA LEU A 157 7.19 16.11 -5.89
C LEU A 157 6.63 15.44 -7.16
N LYS A 158 7.39 15.40 -8.26
CA LYS A 158 7.00 14.72 -9.51
C LYS A 158 6.88 13.21 -9.36
N GLN A 159 7.69 12.60 -8.48
CA GLN A 159 7.70 11.15 -8.28
C GLN A 159 6.98 10.72 -6.99
N TYR A 160 6.47 11.67 -6.20
CA TYR A 160 5.93 11.46 -4.85
C TYR A 160 4.97 10.26 -4.76
N ASP A 161 3.88 10.28 -5.54
CA ASP A 161 2.85 9.24 -5.42
C ASP A 161 3.37 7.87 -5.84
N GLN A 162 4.27 7.81 -6.82
CA GLN A 162 4.85 6.55 -7.29
C GLN A 162 5.65 5.85 -6.20
N TRP A 163 6.42 6.60 -5.43
CA TRP A 163 7.18 6.06 -4.30
C TRP A 163 6.24 5.54 -3.20
N HIS A 164 5.20 6.32 -2.88
CA HIS A 164 4.17 5.92 -1.91
C HIS A 164 3.33 4.71 -2.37
N ILE A 165 3.05 4.58 -3.67
CA ILE A 165 2.37 3.41 -4.26
C ILE A 165 3.27 2.17 -4.18
N LEU A 166 4.58 2.33 -4.37
CA LEU A 166 5.57 1.27 -4.20
C LEU A 166 5.83 0.90 -2.74
N GLY A 167 5.17 1.58 -1.79
CA GLY A 167 5.29 1.31 -0.36
C GLY A 167 6.49 1.98 0.32
N TYR A 168 7.21 2.86 -0.38
CA TYR A 168 8.29 3.65 0.20
C TYR A 168 7.75 4.94 0.81
N ASN A 169 8.40 5.42 1.86
CA ASN A 169 8.13 6.74 2.42
C ASN A 169 8.95 7.83 1.72
N THR A 170 8.60 9.09 1.97
CA THR A 170 9.25 10.25 1.34
C THR A 170 10.72 10.39 1.76
N ALA A 171 11.09 9.99 2.98
CA ALA A 171 12.49 10.00 3.44
C ALA A 171 13.37 9.05 2.62
N GLN A 172 12.89 7.83 2.34
CA GLN A 172 13.56 6.86 1.47
C GLN A 172 13.72 7.39 0.04
N GLN A 173 12.69 8.07 -0.47
CA GLN A 173 12.75 8.74 -1.77
C GLN A 173 13.85 9.81 -1.78
N VAL A 174 13.84 10.71 -0.80
CA VAL A 174 14.81 11.79 -0.68
C VAL A 174 16.24 11.24 -0.57
N ALA A 175 16.47 10.23 0.27
CA ALA A 175 17.78 9.59 0.42
C ALA A 175 18.33 9.04 -0.90
N GLN A 176 17.52 8.33 -1.69
CA GLN A 176 17.97 7.82 -2.99
C GLN A 176 18.18 8.93 -4.03
N GLN A 177 17.38 9.99 -4.00
CA GLN A 177 17.51 11.10 -4.95
C GLN A 177 18.68 12.02 -4.60
N LEU A 178 19.05 12.14 -3.32
CA LEU A 178 20.23 12.87 -2.85
C LEU A 178 21.52 12.32 -3.44
N VAL A 179 21.66 10.99 -3.50
CA VAL A 179 22.81 10.32 -4.12
C VAL A 179 22.96 10.73 -5.60
N LYS A 180 21.85 10.91 -6.32
CA LYS A 180 21.83 11.32 -7.73
C LYS A 180 22.03 12.83 -7.92
N ALA A 181 21.71 13.64 -6.91
CA ALA A 181 21.75 15.10 -6.98
C ALA A 181 23.18 15.67 -6.77
N ASN A 182 24.17 14.83 -6.44
CA ASN A 182 25.54 15.24 -6.11
C ASN A 182 25.58 16.41 -5.11
N LEU A 183 24.75 16.38 -4.08
CA LEU A 183 24.78 17.35 -2.99
C LEU A 183 25.95 17.03 -2.03
N PRO A 184 26.59 18.03 -1.37
CA PRO A 184 27.61 17.78 -0.36
C PRO A 184 27.15 16.80 0.74
N GLN A 185 28.06 15.96 1.25
CA GLN A 185 27.77 14.85 2.18
C GLN A 185 27.01 15.26 3.45
N VAL A 186 27.16 16.52 3.88
CA VAL A 186 26.45 17.11 5.03
C VAL A 186 24.92 17.10 4.83
N PHE A 187 24.46 17.24 3.59
CA PHE A 187 23.03 17.18 3.24
C PHE A 187 22.51 15.75 3.07
N ALA A 188 23.39 14.75 3.12
CA ALA A 188 23.03 13.34 3.16
C ALA A 188 22.85 12.82 4.61
N THR A 189 22.93 13.71 5.61
CA THR A 189 22.59 13.39 7.00
C THR A 189 21.10 13.04 7.12
N GLU A 190 20.78 12.09 8.00
CA GLU A 190 19.42 11.59 8.25
C GLU A 190 18.45 12.75 8.58
N THR A 191 18.88 13.70 9.41
CA THR A 191 18.10 14.91 9.77
C THR A 191 17.71 15.76 8.56
N SER A 192 18.62 15.92 7.58
CA SER A 192 18.35 16.70 6.36
C SER A 192 17.38 15.98 5.43
N VAL A 193 17.54 14.65 5.31
CA VAL A 193 16.64 13.76 4.55
C VAL A 193 15.21 13.85 5.11
N GLU A 194 15.07 13.69 6.43
CA GLU A 194 13.79 13.77 7.13
C GLU A 194 13.12 15.14 6.97
N LEU A 195 13.90 16.23 7.08
CA LEU A 195 13.37 17.58 6.91
C LEU A 195 12.84 17.83 5.50
N ILE A 196 13.60 17.46 4.47
CA ILE A 196 13.17 17.60 3.06
C ILE A 196 11.93 16.74 2.79
N ALA A 197 11.90 15.52 3.32
CA ALA A 197 10.74 14.64 3.21
C ALA A 197 9.50 15.25 3.87
N HIS A 198 9.64 15.75 5.10
CA HIS A 198 8.55 16.37 5.82
C HIS A 198 8.03 17.63 5.11
N MET A 199 8.90 18.44 4.50
CA MET A 199 8.47 19.57 3.66
C MET A 199 7.65 19.12 2.45
N ALA A 200 8.10 18.08 1.74
CA ALA A 200 7.39 17.55 0.58
C ALA A 200 6.01 16.98 0.98
N ASP A 201 5.95 16.22 2.08
CA ASP A 201 4.71 15.70 2.64
C ASP A 201 3.73 16.83 2.99
N GLN A 202 4.22 17.88 3.67
CA GLN A 202 3.39 19.04 4.02
C GLN A 202 2.86 19.77 2.78
N LEU A 203 3.67 19.97 1.74
CA LEU A 203 3.21 20.60 0.49
C LEU A 203 2.11 19.78 -0.19
N VAL A 204 2.28 18.47 -0.27
CA VAL A 204 1.25 17.58 -0.85
C VAL A 204 -0.01 17.57 0.01
N SER A 205 0.12 17.56 1.35
CA SER A 205 -1.00 17.65 2.27
C SER A 205 -1.77 18.95 2.04
N LEU A 206 -1.11 20.11 1.98
CA LEU A 206 -1.76 21.41 1.74
C LEU A 206 -2.55 21.43 0.42
N VAL A 207 -1.97 20.91 -0.67
CA VAL A 207 -2.65 20.84 -1.97
C VAL A 207 -3.93 20.01 -1.89
N ARG A 208 -3.86 18.84 -1.25
CA ARG A 208 -4.98 17.92 -1.07
C ARG A 208 -6.04 18.48 -0.12
N ASP A 209 -5.60 18.99 1.02
CA ASP A 209 -6.42 19.36 2.16
C ASP A 209 -7.12 20.70 1.96
N TYR A 210 -6.64 21.56 1.08
CA TYR A 210 -7.31 22.82 0.68
C TYR A 210 -7.86 22.79 -0.75
N GLY A 211 -7.70 21.67 -1.48
CA GLY A 211 -8.24 21.49 -2.83
C GLY A 211 -7.65 22.45 -3.85
N LEU A 212 -6.35 22.76 -3.74
CA LEU A 212 -5.69 23.83 -4.50
C LEU A 212 -5.63 23.55 -6.01
N VAL A 213 -5.77 22.29 -6.43
CA VAL A 213 -5.82 21.87 -7.84
C VAL A 213 -6.94 22.55 -8.64
N GLN A 214 -8.02 22.96 -7.98
CA GLN A 214 -9.19 23.59 -8.61
C GLN A 214 -9.09 25.13 -8.66
N ALA A 215 -7.99 25.70 -8.20
CA ALA A 215 -7.82 27.15 -8.09
C ALA A 215 -6.88 27.66 -9.19
N ASP A 216 -7.26 28.75 -9.84
CA ASP A 216 -6.40 29.43 -10.82
C ASP A 216 -5.15 29.99 -10.13
N GLU A 217 -5.31 30.54 -8.91
CA GLU A 217 -4.21 30.97 -8.05
C GLU A 217 -4.17 30.17 -6.73
N PRO A 218 -3.39 29.07 -6.66
CA PRO A 218 -3.39 28.17 -5.51
C PRO A 218 -2.85 28.82 -4.24
N VAL A 219 -1.87 29.72 -4.37
CA VAL A 219 -1.27 30.44 -3.24
C VAL A 219 -2.26 31.43 -2.64
N ALA A 220 -2.89 32.28 -3.47
CA ALA A 220 -3.85 33.28 -3.00
C ALA A 220 -5.06 32.62 -2.30
N ARG A 221 -5.52 31.48 -2.83
CA ARG A 221 -6.57 30.68 -2.18
C ARG A 221 -6.13 30.13 -0.83
N LEU A 222 -4.91 29.60 -0.73
CA LEU A 222 -4.39 29.10 0.54
C LEU A 222 -4.20 30.22 1.55
N ASP A 223 -3.73 31.39 1.12
CA ASP A 223 -3.57 32.57 1.95
C ASP A 223 -4.91 33.08 2.49
N ALA A 224 -5.98 33.00 1.70
CA ALA A 224 -7.33 33.31 2.15
C ALA A 224 -7.89 32.25 3.14
N MET A 225 -7.60 30.97 2.92
CA MET A 225 -8.15 29.87 3.73
C MET A 225 -7.37 29.61 5.03
N ASN A 226 -6.06 29.87 5.05
CA ASN A 226 -5.20 29.71 6.22
C ASN A 226 -4.06 30.75 6.18
N PRO A 227 -4.32 32.01 6.56
CA PRO A 227 -3.30 33.08 6.55
C PRO A 227 -1.97 32.73 7.25
N LYS A 228 -2.00 31.84 8.24
CA LYS A 228 -0.83 31.44 9.05
C LYS A 228 -0.16 30.15 8.60
N TRP A 229 -0.51 29.60 7.43
CA TRP A 229 0.03 28.32 6.97
C TRP A 229 1.56 28.29 6.87
N ARG A 230 2.19 29.45 6.61
CA ARG A 230 3.65 29.60 6.57
C ARG A 230 4.32 29.44 7.94
N GLU A 231 3.66 29.88 9.01
CA GLU A 231 4.14 29.71 10.39
C GLU A 231 4.10 28.25 10.81
N LEU A 232 3.19 27.46 10.23
CA LEU A 232 3.02 26.04 10.50
C LEU A 232 3.93 25.15 9.66
N PHE A 233 4.65 25.74 8.70
CA PHE A 233 5.54 25.00 7.82
C PHE A 233 6.80 24.53 8.60
N PRO A 234 7.35 23.34 8.28
CA PRO A 234 8.51 22.77 8.99
C PRO A 234 9.76 23.67 9.05
N LEU A 235 9.86 24.62 8.12
CA LEU A 235 10.90 25.64 8.10
C LEU A 235 10.28 27.03 8.28
N PRO A 236 10.70 27.80 9.31
CA PRO A 236 10.36 29.21 9.44
C PRO A 236 10.95 30.01 8.26
N LEU A 237 10.10 30.68 7.50
CA LEU A 237 10.52 31.48 6.35
C LEU A 237 10.03 32.92 6.52
N ASP A 238 10.71 33.67 7.39
CA ASP A 238 10.30 35.00 7.85
C ASP A 238 10.55 36.13 6.81
N ASN A 239 11.08 35.80 5.62
CA ASN A 239 11.46 36.77 4.60
C ASN A 239 10.63 36.58 3.31
N GLN A 240 10.38 37.68 2.58
CA GLN A 240 9.66 37.71 1.29
C GLN A 240 10.17 36.65 0.29
N THR A 241 11.48 36.41 0.29
CA THR A 241 12.17 35.41 -0.55
C THR A 241 11.84 33.96 -0.21
N GLY A 242 11.62 33.63 1.07
CA GLY A 242 11.20 32.29 1.48
C GLY A 242 9.77 31.98 1.04
N SER A 243 8.93 33.01 1.02
CA SER A 243 7.57 32.91 0.48
C SER A 243 7.55 32.63 -1.02
N GLU A 244 8.44 33.21 -1.81
CA GLU A 244 8.54 32.93 -3.26
C GLU A 244 8.93 31.47 -3.56
N LEU A 245 9.90 30.91 -2.81
CA LEU A 245 10.29 29.51 -2.93
C LEU A 245 9.12 28.58 -2.61
N LEU A 246 8.46 28.79 -1.46
CA LEU A 246 7.29 28.00 -1.07
C LEU A 246 6.16 28.11 -2.10
N ASN A 247 5.91 29.31 -2.63
CA ASN A 247 4.90 29.52 -3.66
C ASN A 247 5.24 28.75 -4.94
N GLY A 248 6.52 28.72 -5.35
CA GLY A 248 7.00 27.92 -6.47
C GLY A 248 6.79 26.42 -6.24
N LEU A 249 7.23 25.91 -5.09
CA LEU A 249 7.06 24.50 -4.72
C LEU A 249 5.59 24.09 -4.59
N LEU A 250 4.74 24.95 -4.04
CA LEU A 250 3.30 24.72 -3.94
C LEU A 250 2.63 24.70 -5.31
N LYS A 251 3.05 25.57 -6.24
CA LYS A 251 2.60 25.52 -7.64
C LYS A 251 3.00 24.21 -8.31
N THR A 252 4.26 23.78 -8.17
CA THR A 252 4.70 22.47 -8.67
C THR A 252 3.85 21.34 -8.08
N ALA A 253 3.69 21.30 -6.75
CA ALA A 253 2.87 20.29 -6.07
C ALA A 253 1.41 20.31 -6.54
N THR A 254 0.85 21.49 -6.83
CA THR A 254 -0.51 21.68 -7.35
C THR A 254 -0.65 21.17 -8.78
N VAL A 255 0.31 21.49 -9.66
CA VAL A 255 0.31 21.01 -11.06
C VAL A 255 0.42 19.49 -11.11
N GLU A 256 1.35 18.90 -10.34
CA GLU A 256 1.44 17.45 -10.22
C GLU A 256 0.19 16.86 -9.55
N GLY A 257 -0.41 17.57 -8.57
CA GLY A 257 -1.73 17.28 -8.01
C GLY A 257 -2.86 17.23 -9.05
N GLY A 258 -2.84 18.13 -10.02
CA GLY A 258 -3.80 18.16 -11.13
C GLY A 258 -3.60 17.02 -12.13
N ARG A 259 -2.35 16.68 -12.45
CA ARG A 259 -2.02 15.53 -13.29
C ARG A 259 -2.50 14.22 -12.65
N ARG A 260 -2.30 14.05 -11.33
CA ARG A 260 -2.85 12.93 -10.55
C ARG A 260 -4.36 12.79 -10.71
N ARG A 261 -5.11 13.89 -10.49
CA ARG A 261 -6.58 13.85 -10.50
C ARG A 261 -7.13 13.52 -11.89
N LYS A 262 -6.54 14.07 -12.96
CA LYS A 262 -6.94 13.75 -14.34
C LYS A 262 -6.65 12.29 -14.72
N ALA A 263 -5.53 11.72 -14.26
CA ALA A 263 -5.19 10.32 -14.49
C ALA A 263 -6.08 9.35 -13.70
N SER A 264 -6.51 9.72 -12.50
CA SER A 264 -7.32 8.87 -11.62
C SER A 264 -8.77 8.65 -12.09
N GLY A 265 -9.26 9.37 -13.10
CA GLY A 265 -10.68 9.42 -13.47
C GLY A 265 -11.24 8.17 -14.18
N GLY A 266 -10.38 7.26 -14.65
CA GLY A 266 -10.80 6.08 -15.42
C GLY A 266 -9.70 5.03 -15.53
N TRP A 267 -9.95 4.01 -16.35
CA TRP A 267 -8.98 2.97 -16.63
C TRP A 267 -7.78 3.54 -17.39
N ALA A 268 -6.58 3.31 -16.88
CA ALA A 268 -5.33 3.57 -17.60
C ALA A 268 -4.28 2.52 -17.24
N CYS A 269 -3.57 2.01 -18.24
CA CYS A 269 -2.41 1.12 -18.08
C CYS A 269 -1.20 1.79 -18.74
N ARG A 270 -0.16 2.08 -17.96
CA ARG A 270 1.07 2.72 -18.44
C ARG A 270 2.28 1.89 -18.06
N HIS A 271 3.16 1.64 -19.02
CA HIS A 271 4.39 0.89 -18.78
C HIS A 271 5.60 1.82 -18.79
N TYR A 272 6.50 1.57 -17.85
CA TYR A 272 7.68 2.39 -17.61
C TYR A 272 8.93 1.52 -17.59
N TRP A 273 9.96 1.98 -18.28
CA TRP A 273 11.30 1.41 -18.24
C TRP A 273 12.29 2.40 -17.64
N HIS A 274 13.28 1.88 -16.92
CA HIS A 274 14.28 2.70 -16.22
C HIS A 274 15.69 2.17 -16.52
N GLU A 275 16.60 3.08 -16.88
CA GLU A 275 18.00 2.74 -17.25
C GLU A 275 18.78 1.99 -16.16
N ALA A 276 18.59 2.33 -14.88
CA ALA A 276 19.21 1.63 -13.75
C ALA A 276 18.78 0.17 -13.57
N GLN A 277 17.64 -0.24 -14.15
CA GLN A 277 17.12 -1.60 -14.10
C GLN A 277 16.77 -2.06 -15.52
N PRO A 278 17.78 -2.27 -16.39
CA PRO A 278 17.56 -2.41 -17.83
C PRO A 278 16.77 -3.67 -18.22
N SER A 279 16.69 -4.66 -17.34
CA SER A 279 15.95 -5.90 -17.51
C SER A 279 14.51 -5.87 -16.98
N GLU A 280 14.11 -4.82 -16.24
CA GLU A 280 12.79 -4.77 -15.59
C GLU A 280 11.86 -3.74 -16.25
N LEU A 281 10.61 -4.14 -16.51
CA LEU A 281 9.54 -3.25 -16.92
C LEU A 281 8.52 -3.10 -15.77
N LYS A 282 8.13 -1.87 -15.45
CA LYS A 282 7.11 -1.57 -14.43
C LYS A 282 5.81 -1.18 -15.10
N VAL A 283 4.69 -1.52 -14.48
CA VAL A 283 3.36 -1.12 -14.93
C VAL A 283 2.67 -0.32 -13.85
N GLN A 284 2.03 0.77 -14.23
CA GLN A 284 1.15 1.58 -13.40
C GLN A 284 -0.26 1.45 -13.94
N VAL A 285 -1.17 1.00 -13.08
CA VAL A 285 -2.59 0.83 -13.38
C VAL A 285 -3.37 1.87 -12.57
N SER A 286 -4.12 2.71 -13.28
CA SER A 286 -5.11 3.62 -12.69
C SER A 286 -6.51 3.04 -12.90
N LEU A 287 -7.32 3.06 -11.83
CA LEU A 287 -8.63 2.43 -11.75
C LEU A 287 -9.71 3.49 -11.47
N PRO A 288 -10.94 3.31 -11.98
CA PRO A 288 -12.07 4.16 -11.65
C PRO A 288 -12.45 4.05 -10.16
N ALA A 289 -13.30 4.98 -9.68
CA ALA A 289 -13.77 4.92 -8.30
C ALA A 289 -14.70 3.72 -8.02
N GLU A 290 -15.44 3.27 -9.03
CA GLU A 290 -16.36 2.14 -8.96
C GLU A 290 -16.14 1.22 -10.16
N VAL A 291 -16.17 -0.09 -9.90
CA VAL A 291 -16.07 -1.14 -10.92
C VAL A 291 -17.26 -2.09 -10.82
N VAL A 292 -17.63 -2.68 -11.96
CA VAL A 292 -18.78 -3.58 -12.07
C VAL A 292 -18.29 -4.93 -12.57
N PHE A 293 -18.46 -5.96 -11.76
CA PHE A 293 -18.12 -7.34 -12.08
C PHE A 293 -19.37 -8.13 -12.47
N GLN A 294 -19.24 -8.97 -13.50
CA GLN A 294 -20.19 -10.03 -13.80
C GLN A 294 -19.74 -11.30 -13.08
N LEU A 295 -20.55 -11.76 -12.11
CA LEU A 295 -20.20 -12.89 -11.27
C LEU A 295 -20.48 -14.20 -12.02
N THR A 296 -19.50 -15.10 -12.04
CA THR A 296 -19.66 -16.43 -12.64
C THR A 296 -20.48 -17.39 -11.77
N MET A 297 -20.53 -17.13 -10.46
CA MET A 297 -21.28 -17.90 -9.47
C MET A 297 -21.78 -16.98 -8.34
N GLN A 298 -22.81 -17.41 -7.62
CA GLN A 298 -23.28 -16.66 -6.44
C GLN A 298 -22.26 -16.77 -5.29
N PRO A 299 -21.77 -15.64 -4.76
CA PRO A 299 -20.78 -15.60 -3.69
C PRO A 299 -21.44 -15.80 -2.33
N SER A 300 -20.73 -16.44 -1.39
CA SER A 300 -21.17 -16.59 0.00
C SER A 300 -20.99 -15.33 0.86
N THR A 301 -20.42 -14.26 0.30
CA THR A 301 -20.10 -12.99 0.99
C THR A 301 -20.24 -11.80 0.02
N THR A 302 -20.43 -10.58 0.53
CA THR A 302 -20.25 -9.33 -0.25
C THR A 302 -18.85 -8.71 -0.13
N ARG A 303 -17.97 -9.29 0.69
CA ARG A 303 -16.58 -8.84 0.83
C ARG A 303 -15.68 -9.66 -0.09
N PHE A 304 -15.10 -9.01 -1.09
CA PHE A 304 -14.17 -9.61 -2.04
C PHE A 304 -12.75 -9.10 -1.83
N GLU A 305 -11.77 -9.99 -2.00
CA GLU A 305 -10.37 -9.61 -2.10
C GLU A 305 -10.05 -9.21 -3.55
N LEU A 306 -9.52 -8.01 -3.74
CA LEU A 306 -9.20 -7.49 -5.07
C LEU A 306 -7.70 -7.60 -5.36
N ALA A 307 -7.34 -8.06 -6.55
CA ALA A 307 -5.95 -8.13 -7.00
C ALA A 307 -5.82 -7.87 -8.51
N ILE A 308 -4.63 -7.50 -8.95
CA ILE A 308 -4.26 -7.46 -10.37
C ILE A 308 -3.39 -8.67 -10.68
N LEU A 309 -3.85 -9.49 -11.63
CA LEU A 309 -3.13 -10.66 -12.11
C LEU A 309 -2.53 -10.40 -13.50
N GLU A 310 -1.32 -10.88 -13.72
CA GLU A 310 -0.68 -11.08 -15.02
C GLU A 310 -0.83 -12.57 -15.38
N GLY A 311 -1.80 -12.88 -16.25
CA GLY A 311 -2.28 -14.26 -16.38
C GLY A 311 -2.77 -14.81 -15.04
N GLU A 312 -2.03 -15.77 -14.47
CA GLU A 312 -2.31 -16.39 -13.16
C GLU A 312 -1.41 -15.87 -12.02
N ALA A 313 -0.48 -14.96 -12.30
CA ALA A 313 0.46 -14.45 -11.31
C ALA A 313 -0.05 -13.12 -10.74
N ALA A 314 -0.18 -13.02 -9.42
CA ALA A 314 -0.52 -11.75 -8.78
C ALA A 314 0.65 -10.77 -8.87
N ILE A 315 0.41 -9.61 -9.50
CA ILE A 315 1.40 -8.52 -9.58
C ILE A 315 1.17 -7.45 -8.51
N ALA A 316 -0.08 -7.32 -8.03
CA ALA A 316 -0.42 -6.40 -6.95
C ALA A 316 -1.75 -6.78 -6.28
N ASN A 317 -1.88 -6.46 -4.99
CA ASN A 317 -3.09 -6.68 -4.20
C ASN A 317 -3.68 -5.33 -3.79
N LEU A 318 -4.99 -5.19 -3.91
CA LEU A 318 -5.76 -3.99 -3.57
C LEU A 318 -6.50 -4.11 -2.24
N GLY A 319 -6.49 -5.31 -1.65
CA GLY A 319 -7.17 -5.62 -0.39
C GLY A 319 -8.70 -5.76 -0.56
N PRO A 320 -9.45 -5.65 0.55
CA PRO A 320 -10.87 -5.96 0.56
C PRO A 320 -11.71 -4.84 -0.05
N GLY A 321 -12.66 -5.23 -0.91
CA GLY A 321 -13.70 -4.40 -1.47
C GLY A 321 -15.08 -4.92 -1.09
N TYR A 322 -15.95 -4.03 -0.63
CA TYR A 322 -17.35 -4.36 -0.35
C TYR A 322 -18.20 -4.14 -1.61
N ALA A 323 -18.91 -5.19 -2.00
CA ALA A 323 -19.80 -5.17 -3.14
C ALA A 323 -21.25 -4.92 -2.75
N VAL A 324 -21.97 -4.20 -3.58
CA VAL A 324 -23.43 -4.35 -3.70
C VAL A 324 -23.67 -5.36 -4.79
N VAL A 325 -24.20 -6.53 -4.41
CA VAL A 325 -24.52 -7.61 -5.34
C VAL A 325 -26.00 -7.55 -5.69
N ASP A 326 -26.32 -7.48 -6.98
CA ASP A 326 -27.69 -7.48 -7.48
C ASP A 326 -27.74 -8.31 -8.77
N ASN A 327 -28.58 -9.35 -8.79
CA ASN A 327 -28.81 -10.21 -9.96
C ASN A 327 -27.52 -10.74 -10.64
N GLY A 328 -26.52 -11.16 -9.86
CA GLY A 328 -25.24 -11.67 -10.39
C GLY A 328 -24.26 -10.59 -10.82
N VAL A 329 -24.56 -9.32 -10.58
CA VAL A 329 -23.66 -8.18 -10.82
C VAL A 329 -23.15 -7.65 -9.49
N ALA A 330 -21.83 -7.59 -9.31
CA ALA A 330 -21.21 -6.97 -8.14
C ALA A 330 -20.67 -5.57 -8.49
N ARG A 331 -21.19 -4.53 -7.83
CA ARG A 331 -20.65 -3.18 -7.90
C ARG A 331 -19.74 -2.93 -6.70
N ILE A 332 -18.47 -2.61 -6.95
CA ILE A 332 -17.47 -2.42 -5.90
C ILE A 332 -16.86 -1.04 -6.01
N ARG A 333 -16.85 -0.31 -4.90
CA ARG A 333 -16.11 0.95 -4.77
C ARG A 333 -14.67 0.65 -4.38
N LEU A 334 -13.72 1.11 -5.19
CA LEU A 334 -12.31 0.82 -5.00
C LEU A 334 -11.68 1.80 -4.00
N ARG A 335 -11.07 1.25 -2.94
CA ARG A 335 -10.31 2.02 -1.93
C ARG A 335 -8.98 2.51 -2.49
N GLN A 336 -8.30 1.65 -3.25
CA GLN A 336 -7.06 1.96 -3.93
C GLN A 336 -7.31 2.09 -5.43
N ARG A 337 -7.07 3.29 -5.96
CA ARG A 337 -7.34 3.63 -7.37
C ARG A 337 -6.09 3.67 -8.24
N GLU A 338 -4.92 3.45 -7.64
CA GLU A 338 -3.67 3.45 -8.37
C GLU A 338 -2.69 2.44 -7.76
N VAL A 339 -2.08 1.65 -8.64
CA VAL A 339 -1.25 0.51 -8.28
C VAL A 339 -0.06 0.42 -9.23
N MET A 340 1.12 0.07 -8.71
CA MET A 340 2.32 -0.16 -9.51
C MET A 340 2.86 -1.56 -9.25
N GLY A 341 3.20 -2.28 -10.31
CA GLY A 341 3.74 -3.65 -10.25
C GLY A 341 4.93 -3.83 -11.20
N ARG A 342 5.69 -4.90 -10.99
CA ARG A 342 6.74 -5.34 -11.93
C ARG A 342 6.13 -6.37 -12.88
N ARG A 343 6.37 -6.21 -14.19
CA ARG A 343 5.96 -7.16 -15.22
C ARG A 343 6.93 -8.35 -15.22
N ARG A 344 6.40 -9.57 -15.29
CA ARG A 344 7.22 -10.78 -15.47
C ARG A 344 7.17 -11.21 -16.92
N ASP A 345 5.96 -11.28 -17.48
CA ASP A 345 5.72 -11.59 -18.88
C ASP A 345 4.85 -10.51 -19.54
N CYS A 346 5.47 -9.69 -20.37
CA CYS A 346 4.79 -8.58 -21.03
C CYS A 346 3.82 -9.03 -22.13
N SER A 347 3.92 -10.28 -22.59
CA SER A 347 2.99 -10.83 -23.59
C SER A 347 1.61 -11.15 -23.00
N LEU A 348 1.53 -11.38 -21.69
CA LEU A 348 0.28 -11.67 -20.99
C LEU A 348 -0.53 -10.40 -20.68
N SER A 349 -1.85 -10.54 -20.70
CA SER A 349 -2.77 -9.47 -20.32
C SER A 349 -2.84 -9.33 -18.80
N LEU A 350 -3.12 -8.10 -18.36
CA LEU A 350 -3.44 -7.82 -16.97
C LEU A 350 -4.95 -7.87 -16.76
N SER A 351 -5.39 -8.39 -15.62
CA SER A 351 -6.80 -8.39 -15.23
C SER A 351 -6.98 -7.99 -13.77
N LEU A 352 -8.03 -7.22 -13.48
CA LEU A 352 -8.50 -6.97 -12.14
C LEU A 352 -9.44 -8.12 -11.75
N VAL A 353 -9.10 -8.86 -10.70
CA VAL A 353 -9.90 -10.00 -10.23
C VAL A 353 -10.55 -9.71 -8.88
N ALA A 354 -11.76 -10.23 -8.71
CA ALA A 354 -12.45 -10.32 -7.42
C ALA A 354 -12.40 -11.77 -6.93
N MET A 355 -11.85 -11.96 -5.74
CA MET A 355 -11.67 -13.26 -5.12
C MET A 355 -12.52 -13.39 -3.85
N ALA A 356 -13.04 -14.59 -3.57
CA ALA A 356 -13.55 -14.92 -2.23
C ALA A 356 -13.08 -16.32 -1.83
N GLY A 357 -12.59 -16.44 -0.59
CA GLY A 357 -11.94 -17.68 -0.12
C GLY A 357 -10.79 -18.12 -1.04
N GLY A 358 -10.07 -17.18 -1.65
CA GLY A 358 -8.97 -17.47 -2.56
C GLY A 358 -9.28 -18.13 -3.90
N MET A 359 -10.55 -18.18 -4.28
CA MET A 359 -10.96 -18.43 -5.67
C MET A 359 -11.28 -17.13 -6.38
N VAL A 360 -10.93 -17.03 -7.66
CA VAL A 360 -11.39 -15.95 -8.56
C VAL A 360 -12.86 -16.19 -8.93
N ILE A 361 -13.74 -15.26 -8.54
CA ILE A 361 -15.19 -15.32 -8.83
C ILE A 361 -15.54 -14.48 -10.05
N ALA A 362 -14.81 -13.39 -10.27
CA ALA A 362 -14.95 -12.53 -11.44
C ALA A 362 -13.60 -11.91 -11.83
N SER A 363 -13.47 -11.57 -13.11
CA SER A 363 -12.28 -10.96 -13.69
C SER A 363 -12.69 -9.89 -14.70
N LEU A 364 -11.97 -8.77 -14.70
CA LEU A 364 -12.09 -7.68 -15.66
C LEU A 364 -10.75 -7.48 -16.37
N PRO A 365 -10.67 -7.65 -17.69
CA PRO A 365 -9.45 -7.41 -18.43
C PRO A 365 -9.08 -5.91 -18.40
N ILE A 366 -7.79 -5.62 -18.27
CA ILE A 366 -7.25 -4.27 -18.33
C ILE A 366 -6.73 -4.06 -19.76
N GLU A 367 -7.35 -3.14 -20.47
CA GLU A 367 -6.96 -2.79 -21.84
C GLU A 367 -5.54 -2.20 -21.91
N ASN A 368 -4.91 -2.31 -23.08
CA ASN A 368 -3.53 -1.84 -23.34
C ASN A 368 -2.47 -2.43 -22.38
N SER A 369 -2.73 -3.62 -21.86
CA SER A 369 -1.82 -4.29 -20.92
C SER A 369 -0.74 -5.13 -21.61
N THR A 370 -0.95 -5.62 -22.83
CA THR A 370 -0.02 -6.52 -23.53
C THR A 370 1.01 -5.77 -24.38
N MET A 371 2.28 -6.19 -24.34
CA MET A 371 3.36 -5.70 -25.18
C MET A 371 4.07 -6.86 -25.88
N ALA A 372 4.16 -6.79 -27.22
CA ALA A 372 4.77 -7.84 -28.05
C ALA A 372 6.30 -7.65 -28.18
N LEU A 373 7.00 -7.74 -27.04
CA LEU A 373 8.46 -7.57 -26.96
C LEU A 373 9.19 -8.56 -27.89
N GLY A 374 10.06 -8.03 -28.75
CA GLY A 374 10.87 -8.83 -29.68
C GLY A 374 10.14 -9.31 -30.94
N GLU A 375 8.83 -9.11 -31.04
CA GLU A 375 8.04 -9.46 -32.24
C GLU A 375 7.80 -8.26 -33.16
N VAL A 376 7.61 -7.08 -32.58
CA VAL A 376 7.30 -5.82 -33.29
C VAL A 376 8.16 -4.67 -32.77
N PRO A 377 8.39 -3.60 -33.55
CA PRO A 377 9.02 -2.40 -33.03
C PRO A 377 8.18 -1.77 -31.91
N ILE A 378 8.83 -1.35 -30.84
CA ILE A 378 8.18 -0.76 -29.65
C ILE A 378 8.83 0.58 -29.34
N GLY A 379 7.99 1.60 -29.16
CA GLY A 379 8.41 2.96 -28.84
C GLY A 379 8.22 3.32 -27.37
N PHE A 380 9.17 4.07 -26.84
CA PHE A 380 9.07 4.74 -25.56
C PHE A 380 9.44 6.23 -25.68
N GLU A 381 8.66 7.08 -25.04
CA GLU A 381 8.91 8.53 -24.94
C GLU A 381 9.54 8.89 -23.58
N PRO A 382 10.39 9.91 -23.50
CA PRO A 382 11.00 10.33 -22.24
C PRO A 382 9.99 11.06 -21.35
N LEU A 383 9.87 10.64 -20.09
CA LEU A 383 9.03 11.24 -19.07
C LEU A 383 9.69 11.18 -17.69
N ASN A 384 10.04 12.36 -17.12
CA ASN A 384 10.54 12.51 -15.73
C ASN A 384 11.69 11.54 -15.35
N ASP A 385 12.79 11.55 -16.13
CA ASP A 385 13.98 10.68 -15.98
C ASP A 385 13.71 9.18 -16.23
N ARG A 386 12.64 8.85 -16.98
CA ARG A 386 12.26 7.47 -17.36
C ARG A 386 11.72 7.43 -18.78
N TRP A 387 11.47 6.23 -19.27
CA TRP A 387 10.92 5.98 -20.59
C TRP A 387 9.51 5.37 -20.45
N GLN A 388 8.49 6.05 -20.99
CA GLN A 388 7.09 5.61 -20.97
C GLN A 388 6.71 4.96 -22.31
N PHE A 389 6.04 3.82 -22.28
CA PHE A 389 5.54 3.18 -23.49
C PHE A 389 4.56 4.09 -24.24
N CYS A 390 4.82 4.34 -25.53
CA CYS A 390 4.00 5.23 -26.37
C CYS A 390 3.29 4.47 -27.52
N GLY A 391 3.82 3.32 -27.96
CA GLY A 391 3.21 2.54 -29.03
C GLY A 391 4.01 1.30 -29.45
N GLN A 392 3.37 0.43 -30.22
CA GLN A 392 3.97 -0.79 -30.78
C GLN A 392 3.48 -1.02 -32.22
N ALA A 393 4.22 -1.80 -33.00
CA ALA A 393 3.98 -2.02 -34.44
C ALA A 393 4.03 -0.70 -35.23
N SER A 394 2.97 -0.32 -35.94
CA SER A 394 2.87 0.99 -36.60
C SER A 394 2.19 1.99 -35.68
N PHE A 395 2.88 3.06 -35.29
CA PHE A 395 2.37 4.04 -34.33
C PHE A 395 2.90 5.46 -34.58
N ASN A 396 2.17 6.44 -34.03
CA ASN A 396 2.52 7.85 -34.05
C ASN A 396 2.81 8.33 -32.63
N CYS A 397 3.86 9.12 -32.45
CA CYS A 397 4.29 9.68 -31.17
C CYS A 397 4.36 11.20 -31.25
N ALA A 398 3.85 11.88 -30.22
CA ALA A 398 3.92 13.35 -30.10
C ALA A 398 5.30 13.85 -29.69
N ALA A 399 6.07 13.05 -28.97
CA ALA A 399 7.44 13.39 -28.58
C ALA A 399 8.37 13.43 -29.80
N GLU A 400 9.29 14.38 -29.79
CA GLU A 400 10.39 14.49 -30.76
C GLU A 400 11.58 13.60 -30.37
N GLU A 401 11.60 13.10 -29.13
CA GLU A 401 12.59 12.13 -28.64
C GLU A 401 11.90 10.80 -28.38
N LEU A 402 12.44 9.72 -28.98
CA LEU A 402 11.88 8.38 -28.94
C LEU A 402 13.00 7.35 -28.74
N MET A 403 12.81 6.44 -27.78
CA MET A 403 13.59 5.22 -27.68
C MET A 403 12.81 4.10 -28.39
N LEU A 404 13.44 3.49 -29.39
CA LEU A 404 12.87 2.43 -30.21
C LEU A 404 13.56 1.10 -29.92
N LEU A 405 12.81 0.14 -29.40
CA LEU A 405 13.23 -1.25 -29.30
C LEU A 405 12.93 -1.95 -30.62
N LEU A 406 13.93 -2.62 -31.16
CA LEU A 406 13.84 -3.32 -32.43
C LEU A 406 13.83 -4.85 -32.24
N PRO A 407 12.96 -5.56 -32.97
CA PRO A 407 13.04 -7.02 -33.10
C PRO A 407 14.39 -7.48 -33.65
N PRO A 408 14.75 -8.76 -33.44
CA PRO A 408 15.91 -9.36 -34.10
C PRO A 408 15.82 -9.20 -35.63
N ASN A 409 16.96 -8.96 -36.29
CA ASN A 409 17.08 -8.84 -37.75
C ASN A 409 16.31 -7.67 -38.40
N SER A 410 15.90 -6.65 -37.64
CA SER A 410 15.21 -5.48 -38.20
C SER A 410 16.11 -4.63 -39.11
N VAL A 411 15.57 -4.16 -40.24
CA VAL A 411 16.20 -3.18 -41.12
C VAL A 411 15.42 -1.87 -41.07
N LEU A 412 16.12 -0.75 -40.89
CA LEU A 412 15.50 0.57 -40.81
C LEU A 412 15.59 1.26 -42.19
N LEU A 413 14.44 1.48 -42.81
CA LEU A 413 14.29 2.12 -44.10
C LEU A 413 13.95 3.61 -43.88
N ARG A 414 14.86 4.49 -44.28
CA ARG A 414 14.67 5.94 -44.22
C ARG A 414 14.03 6.45 -45.51
N GLU A 415 13.08 7.36 -45.41
CA GLU A 415 12.65 8.18 -46.55
C GLU A 415 13.62 9.37 -46.71
N GLU A 416 13.97 9.71 -47.95
CA GLU A 416 15.09 10.62 -48.31
C GLU A 416 14.90 12.09 -47.87
N ASP A 417 13.72 12.46 -47.35
CA ASP A 417 13.34 13.83 -46.95
C ASP A 417 13.19 14.04 -45.42
N CYS A 418 13.96 13.33 -44.60
CA CYS A 418 14.02 13.61 -43.16
C CYS A 418 14.91 14.84 -42.89
N GLY A 419 14.38 15.88 -42.25
CA GLY A 419 15.15 17.01 -41.71
C GLY A 419 16.19 16.57 -40.65
N ASP A 420 16.80 17.53 -39.94
CA ASP A 420 17.87 17.28 -38.93
C ASP A 420 17.44 16.27 -37.85
N VAL A 421 17.68 14.98 -38.12
CA VAL A 421 17.27 13.85 -37.28
C VAL A 421 18.52 13.09 -36.87
N SER A 422 18.73 12.94 -35.57
CA SER A 422 19.81 12.12 -35.04
C SER A 422 19.26 10.75 -34.60
N ILE A 423 19.85 9.68 -35.13
CA ILE A 423 19.59 8.31 -34.70
C ILE A 423 20.90 7.75 -34.15
N SER A 424 20.90 7.35 -32.88
CA SER A 424 22.06 6.79 -32.19
C SER A 424 21.72 5.45 -31.55
N ASP A 425 22.68 4.53 -31.47
CA ASP A 425 22.51 3.29 -30.72
C ASP A 425 22.55 3.58 -29.21
N MET A 426 21.67 2.92 -28.46
CA MET A 426 21.64 2.93 -27.00
C MET A 426 22.08 1.56 -26.46
N PRO A 427 22.46 1.47 -25.17
CA PRO A 427 22.60 0.19 -24.49
C PRO A 427 21.35 -0.67 -24.68
N SER A 428 21.55 -1.98 -24.83
CA SER A 428 20.44 -2.92 -24.98
C SER A 428 19.50 -2.82 -23.77
N ALA A 429 18.22 -2.64 -24.05
CA ALA A 429 17.15 -2.59 -23.07
C ALA A 429 16.25 -3.82 -23.26
N LEU A 430 15.87 -4.48 -22.17
CA LEU A 430 15.08 -5.73 -22.21
C LEU A 430 15.69 -6.81 -23.14
N ALA A 431 17.02 -6.86 -23.23
CA ALA A 431 17.79 -7.74 -24.11
C ALA A 431 17.55 -7.54 -25.63
N LEU A 432 16.99 -6.40 -26.05
CA LEU A 432 16.77 -6.04 -27.45
C LEU A 432 17.70 -4.92 -27.90
N ARG A 433 17.89 -4.78 -29.21
CA ARG A 433 18.63 -3.65 -29.79
C ARG A 433 17.79 -2.39 -29.63
N THR A 434 18.41 -1.33 -29.10
CA THR A 434 17.73 -0.08 -28.78
C THR A 434 18.32 1.07 -29.58
N LEU A 435 17.47 1.85 -30.23
CA LEU A 435 17.86 3.09 -30.91
C LEU A 435 17.24 4.29 -30.22
N LYS A 436 17.95 5.40 -30.19
CA LYS A 436 17.45 6.70 -29.79
C LYS A 436 17.26 7.56 -31.03
N VAL A 437 16.03 8.02 -31.26
CA VAL A 437 15.64 8.90 -32.36
C VAL A 437 15.31 10.28 -31.79
N GLN A 438 15.90 11.33 -32.35
CA GLN A 438 15.60 12.72 -32.00
C GLN A 438 15.28 13.53 -33.26
N GLY A 439 14.19 14.28 -33.23
CA GLY A 439 13.68 15.11 -34.33
C GLY A 439 12.31 14.67 -34.82
N LYS A 440 11.72 15.41 -35.76
CA LYS A 440 10.46 15.04 -36.42
C LYS A 440 10.74 14.24 -37.67
N THR A 441 10.38 12.96 -37.67
CA THR A 441 10.72 12.01 -38.73
C THR A 441 9.65 10.93 -38.90
N GLU A 442 9.50 10.48 -40.14
CA GLU A 442 8.84 9.23 -40.51
C GLU A 442 9.89 8.24 -41.03
N PHE A 443 9.87 7.03 -40.52
CA PHE A 443 10.71 5.94 -41.02
C PHE A 443 9.97 4.61 -40.95
N LYS A 444 10.42 3.66 -41.77
CA LYS A 444 9.85 2.32 -41.83
C LYS A 444 10.81 1.31 -41.23
N VAL A 445 10.28 0.37 -40.47
CA VAL A 445 11.03 -0.76 -39.93
C VAL A 445 10.56 -2.01 -40.67
N ASP A 446 11.47 -2.70 -41.32
CA ASP A 446 11.20 -4.01 -41.93
C ASP A 446 11.72 -5.10 -40.99
N CYS A 447 10.79 -5.88 -40.44
CA CYS A 447 11.07 -7.08 -39.64
C CYS A 447 9.92 -8.07 -39.82
N ASP A 448 10.06 -8.93 -40.84
CA ASP A 448 9.04 -9.87 -41.32
C ASP A 448 7.71 -9.18 -41.74
N GLY A 449 7.72 -7.86 -41.93
CA GLY A 449 6.58 -7.01 -42.14
C GLY A 449 6.99 -5.54 -42.07
N LEU A 450 6.28 -4.68 -42.80
CA LEU A 450 6.58 -3.25 -42.89
C LEU A 450 5.80 -2.48 -41.81
N TYR A 451 6.52 -1.84 -40.90
CA TYR A 451 5.95 -1.01 -39.83
C TYR A 451 6.33 0.45 -40.05
N ARG A 452 5.39 1.35 -39.77
CA ARG A 452 5.57 2.79 -39.95
C ARG A 452 5.59 3.50 -38.60
N VAL A 453 6.67 4.23 -38.31
CA VAL A 453 6.84 4.99 -37.06
C VAL A 453 6.99 6.47 -37.37
N ARG A 454 6.18 7.31 -36.72
CA ARG A 454 6.22 8.78 -36.88
C ARG A 454 6.44 9.47 -35.54
N THR A 455 7.40 10.39 -35.49
CA THR A 455 7.75 11.20 -34.31
C THR A 455 7.34 12.66 -34.51
N GLY A 456 7.03 13.39 -33.42
CA GLY A 456 6.56 14.78 -33.47
C GLY A 456 5.21 15.02 -34.15
N HIS A 457 4.38 13.99 -34.27
CA HIS A 457 3.03 14.05 -34.85
C HIS A 457 1.98 13.81 -33.77
N SER A 458 0.75 14.33 -33.92
CA SER A 458 -0.31 14.06 -32.93
C SER A 458 -0.41 12.56 -32.67
N ALA A 459 -0.23 12.17 -31.40
CA ALA A 459 -0.36 10.79 -30.97
C ALA A 459 -1.79 10.35 -31.28
N GLY A 460 -1.98 9.66 -32.41
CA GLY A 460 -3.22 9.00 -32.71
C GLY A 460 -3.47 7.97 -31.62
N SER A 461 -4.73 7.82 -31.19
CA SER A 461 -5.11 6.72 -30.32
C SER A 461 -4.53 5.44 -30.92
N ALA A 462 -3.78 4.66 -30.12
CA ALA A 462 -3.27 3.36 -30.55
C ALA A 462 -4.41 2.63 -31.28
N PHE A 463 -4.12 2.07 -32.48
CA PHE A 463 -5.15 1.39 -33.26
C PHE A 463 -5.74 0.30 -32.36
N GLY A 464 -6.96 0.53 -31.85
CA GLY A 464 -7.68 -0.37 -30.95
C GLY A 464 -8.12 -1.59 -31.73
N LEU A 465 -7.17 -2.43 -32.10
CA LEU A 465 -7.35 -3.62 -32.91
C LEU A 465 -7.26 -4.82 -31.98
N GLU A 466 -8.34 -5.57 -31.87
CA GLU A 466 -8.40 -6.77 -31.04
C GLU A 466 -8.67 -8.00 -31.89
N LEU A 467 -7.98 -9.10 -31.56
CA LEU A 467 -8.28 -10.42 -32.10
C LEU A 467 -9.33 -11.08 -31.21
N VAL A 468 -10.47 -11.42 -31.79
CA VAL A 468 -11.61 -12.02 -31.10
C VAL A 468 -11.88 -13.41 -31.67
N GLY A 469 -11.98 -14.40 -30.79
CA GLY A 469 -12.26 -15.79 -31.13
C GLY A 469 -12.52 -16.62 -29.88
N SER A 470 -12.84 -17.90 -30.09
CA SER A 470 -12.97 -18.85 -28.98
C SER A 470 -11.58 -19.24 -28.49
N GLU A 471 -11.14 -18.71 -27.35
CA GLU A 471 -9.83 -19.04 -26.79
C GLU A 471 -9.85 -20.40 -26.08
N LEU A 472 -8.72 -21.10 -26.10
CA LEU A 472 -8.50 -22.28 -25.29
C LEU A 472 -8.34 -21.84 -23.84
N GLY A 473 -9.21 -22.30 -22.94
CA GLY A 473 -9.17 -21.93 -21.53
C GLY A 473 -8.03 -22.56 -20.70
N TRP A 474 -6.88 -22.84 -21.31
CA TRP A 474 -5.67 -23.37 -20.68
C TRP A 474 -4.48 -22.46 -21.02
N ALA A 475 -3.47 -22.40 -20.16
CA ALA A 475 -2.24 -21.67 -20.47
C ALA A 475 -1.53 -22.34 -21.66
N THR A 476 -1.09 -21.55 -22.64
CA THR A 476 -0.50 -22.06 -23.88
C THR A 476 0.76 -21.29 -24.30
N LYS A 477 1.58 -21.91 -25.15
CA LYS A 477 2.64 -21.26 -25.92
C LYS A 477 2.40 -21.59 -27.40
N PRO A 478 2.11 -20.58 -28.26
CA PRO A 478 2.05 -19.13 -28.00
C PRO A 478 0.97 -18.73 -26.97
N ALA A 479 1.16 -17.57 -26.30
CA ALA A 479 0.38 -17.16 -25.13
C ALA A 479 -1.15 -17.15 -25.34
N VAL A 480 -1.60 -16.81 -26.55
CA VAL A 480 -3.02 -16.84 -26.94
C VAL A 480 -3.21 -17.94 -27.95
N THR A 481 -4.11 -18.88 -27.65
CA THR A 481 -4.48 -19.97 -28.54
C THR A 481 -5.97 -19.95 -28.80
N PHE A 482 -6.36 -19.89 -30.07
CA PHE A 482 -7.75 -19.94 -30.51
C PHE A 482 -8.15 -21.36 -30.94
N VAL A 483 -9.36 -21.76 -30.60
CA VAL A 483 -10.07 -22.94 -31.09
C VAL A 483 -10.90 -22.48 -32.29
N GLY A 484 -10.37 -22.69 -33.50
CA GLY A 484 -10.85 -22.08 -34.74
C GLY A 484 -10.12 -20.78 -35.09
N LEU A 485 -10.44 -20.22 -36.27
CA LEU A 485 -9.78 -19.02 -36.78
C LEU A 485 -10.26 -17.75 -36.04
N PRO A 486 -9.33 -16.87 -35.60
CA PRO A 486 -9.69 -15.60 -34.97
C PRO A 486 -10.27 -14.60 -35.98
N ARG A 487 -10.93 -13.57 -35.47
CA ARG A 487 -11.48 -12.43 -36.22
C ARG A 487 -10.92 -11.12 -35.67
N VAL A 488 -10.97 -10.06 -36.46
CA VAL A 488 -10.52 -8.72 -36.04
C VAL A 488 -11.73 -7.88 -35.66
N GLN A 489 -11.67 -7.22 -34.51
CA GLN A 489 -12.66 -6.24 -34.07
C GLN A 489 -11.99 -4.88 -33.81
N TRP A 490 -12.75 -3.82 -34.07
CA TRP A 490 -12.38 -2.42 -33.80
C TRP A 490 -13.31 -1.86 -32.71
N PRO A 491 -12.95 -1.92 -31.42
CA PRO A 491 -13.76 -1.34 -30.35
C PRO A 491 -13.79 0.19 -30.49
N GLY A 492 -14.98 0.78 -30.64
CA GLY A 492 -15.17 2.23 -30.62
C GLY A 492 -14.81 3.02 -31.89
N ALA A 493 -14.74 2.37 -33.06
CA ALA A 493 -14.38 3.06 -34.30
C ALA A 493 -15.37 4.19 -34.68
N SER A 494 -14.84 5.40 -34.91
CA SER A 494 -15.48 6.43 -35.74
C SER A 494 -15.41 6.01 -37.22
N ASP A 495 -16.33 6.53 -38.04
CA ASP A 495 -16.49 6.24 -39.49
C ASP A 495 -15.20 6.42 -40.34
N GLU A 496 -14.16 7.06 -39.81
CA GLU A 496 -12.86 7.26 -40.48
C GLU A 496 -11.89 6.08 -40.34
N LEU A 497 -11.93 5.34 -39.22
CA LEU A 497 -11.05 4.17 -38.98
C LEU A 497 -11.49 2.94 -39.77
N GLN A 498 -12.81 2.75 -39.99
CA GLN A 498 -13.33 1.70 -40.87
C GLN A 498 -12.93 1.90 -42.35
N LYS A 499 -12.67 3.14 -42.78
CA LYS A 499 -12.27 3.46 -44.17
C LYS A 499 -10.83 3.05 -44.51
N GLN A 500 -9.95 2.85 -43.52
CA GLN A 500 -8.54 2.53 -43.74
C GLN A 500 -8.30 1.04 -44.12
N GLY A 501 -9.29 0.17 -43.93
CA GLY A 501 -9.18 -1.27 -44.16
C GLY A 501 -8.33 -1.99 -43.11
N GLY A 502 -8.57 -3.29 -42.93
CA GLY A 502 -7.91 -4.10 -41.89
C GLY A 502 -8.06 -5.58 -42.21
N ASP A 503 -7.41 -6.03 -43.28
CA ASP A 503 -7.48 -7.42 -43.71
C ASP A 503 -6.62 -8.28 -42.78
N LEU A 504 -7.20 -9.39 -42.32
CA LEU A 504 -6.56 -10.39 -41.47
C LEU A 504 -5.73 -11.35 -42.32
N PHE A 505 -4.48 -11.57 -41.94
CA PHE A 505 -3.59 -12.56 -42.53
C PHE A 505 -3.13 -13.55 -41.45
N VAL A 506 -3.24 -14.84 -41.73
CA VAL A 506 -2.78 -15.94 -40.86
C VAL A 506 -1.71 -16.71 -41.61
N GLY A 507 -0.49 -16.78 -41.07
CA GLY A 507 0.65 -17.38 -41.78
C GLY A 507 0.91 -16.73 -43.15
N GLY A 508 0.58 -15.44 -43.30
CA GLY A 508 0.71 -14.69 -44.55
C GLY A 508 -0.42 -14.87 -45.57
N LYS A 509 -1.44 -15.71 -45.30
CA LYS A 509 -2.60 -15.96 -46.18
C LYS A 509 -3.89 -15.37 -45.60
N GLN A 510 -4.85 -15.00 -46.45
CA GLN A 510 -6.16 -14.54 -45.98
C GLN A 510 -7.06 -15.73 -45.57
N PRO A 511 -7.78 -15.66 -44.44
CA PRO A 511 -8.76 -16.67 -44.06
C PRO A 511 -9.73 -16.95 -45.21
N GLY A 512 -9.93 -18.23 -45.55
CA GLY A 512 -10.75 -18.66 -46.68
C GLY A 512 -10.01 -18.82 -48.02
N THR A 513 -8.73 -18.42 -48.10
CA THR A 513 -7.86 -18.68 -49.24
C THR A 513 -6.83 -19.77 -48.87
N GLY A 514 -7.00 -20.99 -49.41
CA GLY A 514 -6.07 -22.12 -49.20
C GLY A 514 -6.65 -23.27 -48.35
N VAL A 515 -5.79 -24.23 -47.98
CA VAL A 515 -6.16 -25.42 -47.19
C VAL A 515 -6.12 -25.06 -45.71
N LEU A 516 -7.21 -25.34 -44.97
CA LEU A 516 -7.33 -24.96 -43.55
C LEU A 516 -6.17 -25.49 -42.67
N GLN A 517 -5.60 -26.66 -43.00
CA GLN A 517 -4.45 -27.26 -42.31
C GLN A 517 -3.18 -26.41 -42.35
N GLU A 518 -3.02 -25.54 -43.35
CA GLU A 518 -1.87 -24.63 -43.45
C GLU A 518 -1.98 -23.45 -42.48
N MET A 519 -3.18 -23.19 -41.95
CA MET A 519 -3.47 -22.10 -41.01
C MET A 519 -3.55 -22.58 -39.55
N LEU A 520 -3.33 -23.87 -39.29
CA LEU A 520 -3.34 -24.45 -37.94
C LEU A 520 -1.92 -24.54 -37.37
N GLY A 521 -1.81 -24.68 -36.05
CA GLY A 521 -0.55 -24.68 -35.31
C GLY A 521 -0.21 -23.30 -34.75
N ALA A 522 1.03 -23.10 -34.31
CA ALA A 522 1.50 -21.79 -33.90
C ALA A 522 1.82 -20.93 -35.14
N GLN A 523 1.01 -19.90 -35.36
CA GLN A 523 1.01 -19.06 -36.56
C GLN A 523 1.16 -17.58 -36.22
N TYR A 524 1.77 -16.81 -37.12
CA TYR A 524 1.74 -15.35 -37.03
C TYR A 524 0.45 -14.81 -37.65
N VAL A 525 -0.26 -13.98 -36.88
CA VAL A 525 -1.46 -13.28 -37.31
C VAL A 525 -1.13 -11.81 -37.45
N ALA A 526 -1.40 -11.24 -38.63
CA ALA A 526 -1.15 -9.84 -38.94
C ALA A 526 -2.40 -9.15 -39.49
N VAL A 527 -2.62 -7.91 -39.10
CA VAL A 527 -3.64 -7.02 -39.67
C VAL A 527 -2.94 -5.94 -40.45
N ARG A 528 -3.26 -5.82 -41.75
CA ARG A 528 -2.66 -4.83 -42.64
C ARG A 528 -3.71 -3.83 -43.13
N ASN A 529 -3.30 -2.57 -43.22
CA ASN A 529 -4.12 -1.53 -43.83
C ASN A 529 -4.04 -1.62 -45.37
N ARG A 530 -4.83 -0.79 -46.08
CA ARG A 530 -4.82 -0.73 -47.55
C ARG A 530 -3.48 -0.28 -48.15
N SER A 531 -2.63 0.43 -47.39
CA SER A 531 -1.27 0.81 -47.82
C SER A 531 -0.23 -0.28 -47.57
N GLY A 532 -0.62 -1.43 -47.01
CA GLY A 532 0.27 -2.57 -46.74
C GLY A 532 1.05 -2.47 -45.44
N ASP A 533 0.87 -1.42 -44.64
CA ASP A 533 1.50 -1.29 -43.32
C ASP A 533 0.85 -2.25 -42.32
N THR A 534 1.67 -2.87 -41.49
CA THR A 534 1.20 -3.81 -40.46
C THR A 534 0.78 -3.04 -39.21
N LEU A 535 -0.53 -3.07 -38.91
CA LEU A 535 -1.13 -2.39 -37.77
C LEU A 535 -1.07 -3.25 -36.50
N LEU A 536 -1.21 -4.57 -36.66
CA LEU A 536 -1.11 -5.55 -35.58
C LEU A 536 -0.35 -6.76 -36.11
N ARG A 537 0.58 -7.29 -35.33
CA ARG A 537 1.16 -8.62 -35.55
C ARG A 537 1.31 -9.31 -34.21
N ARG A 538 0.87 -10.57 -34.12
CA ARG A 538 1.01 -11.41 -32.93
C ARG A 538 1.23 -12.86 -33.32
N ARG A 539 2.02 -13.59 -32.54
CA ARG A 539 2.09 -15.05 -32.62
C ARG A 539 0.96 -15.66 -31.80
N VAL A 540 0.12 -16.49 -32.42
CA VAL A 540 -1.03 -17.16 -31.76
C VAL A 540 -1.06 -18.65 -32.10
N GLY A 541 -1.56 -19.47 -31.19
CA GLY A 541 -1.90 -20.86 -31.48
C GLY A 541 -3.27 -20.94 -32.17
N ILE A 542 -3.40 -21.80 -33.18
CA ILE A 542 -4.69 -22.06 -33.84
C ILE A 542 -4.93 -23.57 -33.86
N LEU A 543 -5.91 -24.01 -33.08
CA LEU A 543 -6.35 -25.40 -32.97
C LEU A 543 -7.64 -25.62 -33.79
N PRO A 544 -7.95 -26.87 -34.17
CA PRO A 544 -9.20 -27.20 -34.85
C PRO A 544 -10.44 -26.73 -34.08
N ALA A 545 -11.49 -26.29 -34.78
CA ALA A 545 -12.69 -25.71 -34.13
C ALA A 545 -13.45 -26.71 -33.22
N ASP A 546 -13.22 -28.01 -33.39
CA ASP A 546 -13.82 -29.11 -32.63
C ASP A 546 -12.90 -29.63 -31.51
N PHE A 547 -11.72 -29.03 -31.31
CA PHE A 547 -10.74 -29.46 -30.33
C PHE A 547 -11.25 -29.30 -28.90
N ARG A 548 -11.23 -30.38 -28.10
CA ARG A 548 -11.56 -30.36 -26.66
C ARG A 548 -10.60 -31.24 -25.85
N LEU A 549 -10.39 -30.86 -24.59
CA LEU A 549 -9.51 -31.54 -23.64
C LEU A 549 -10.28 -31.90 -22.36
N GLU A 550 -10.18 -33.15 -21.91
CA GLU A 550 -10.67 -33.60 -20.60
C GLU A 550 -9.51 -34.23 -19.79
N LEU A 551 -9.50 -33.99 -18.49
CA LEU A 551 -8.54 -34.59 -17.55
C LEU A 551 -9.27 -35.62 -16.68
N ARG A 552 -8.70 -36.82 -16.50
CA ARG A 552 -9.24 -37.86 -15.63
C ARG A 552 -8.20 -38.37 -14.65
N SER A 553 -8.53 -38.36 -13.37
CA SER A 553 -7.68 -38.94 -12.33
C SER A 553 -7.62 -40.46 -12.41
N GLY A 554 -6.46 -41.04 -12.10
CA GLY A 554 -6.27 -42.48 -11.98
C GLY A 554 -6.74 -43.03 -10.62
N GLU A 555 -6.71 -44.35 -10.47
CA GLU A 555 -7.12 -45.00 -9.22
C GLU A 555 -6.09 -44.82 -8.08
N ARG A 556 -4.82 -44.56 -8.42
CA ARG A 556 -3.72 -44.36 -7.48
C ARG A 556 -3.15 -42.93 -7.60
N PRO A 557 -2.65 -42.34 -6.50
CA PRO A 557 -1.88 -41.11 -6.57
C PRO A 557 -0.70 -41.26 -7.55
N GLY A 558 -0.45 -40.24 -8.38
CA GLY A 558 0.59 -40.29 -9.42
C GLY A 558 0.19 -41.03 -10.71
N GLN A 559 -1.09 -41.37 -10.89
CA GLN A 559 -1.65 -41.87 -12.15
C GLN A 559 -2.81 -40.99 -12.63
N GLY A 560 -2.94 -40.81 -13.93
CA GLY A 560 -4.11 -40.17 -14.54
C GLY A 560 -4.09 -40.23 -16.06
N SER A 561 -5.11 -39.68 -16.72
CA SER A 561 -5.21 -39.65 -18.17
C SER A 561 -5.71 -38.31 -18.72
N ILE A 562 -5.23 -37.97 -19.92
CA ILE A 562 -5.64 -36.79 -20.69
C ILE A 562 -6.37 -37.29 -21.93
N LEU A 563 -7.61 -36.85 -22.14
CA LEU A 563 -8.42 -37.20 -23.31
C LEU A 563 -8.46 -36.00 -24.24
N VAL A 564 -8.02 -36.22 -25.49
CA VAL A 564 -8.02 -35.20 -26.54
C VAL A 564 -9.04 -35.57 -27.60
N HIS A 565 -10.06 -34.72 -27.77
CA HIS A 565 -11.13 -34.88 -28.74
C HIS A 565 -10.86 -33.97 -29.94
N SER A 566 -10.72 -34.56 -31.13
CA SER A 566 -10.72 -33.85 -32.41
C SER A 566 -10.95 -34.85 -33.55
N GLN A 567 -11.70 -34.44 -34.56
CA GLN A 567 -11.87 -35.13 -35.84
C GLN A 567 -10.62 -35.01 -36.71
N GLN A 568 -9.81 -33.96 -36.52
CA GLN A 568 -8.53 -33.79 -37.21
C GLN A 568 -7.42 -34.57 -36.47
N ARG A 569 -6.56 -35.25 -37.25
CA ARG A 569 -5.43 -36.00 -36.69
C ARG A 569 -4.36 -35.04 -36.20
N CYS A 570 -4.26 -34.87 -34.89
CA CYS A 570 -3.18 -34.13 -34.24
C CYS A 570 -2.11 -35.10 -33.71
N LEU A 571 -0.82 -34.76 -33.86
CA LEU A 571 0.26 -35.40 -33.11
C LEU A 571 0.21 -34.87 -31.66
N LEU A 572 0.32 -35.76 -30.68
CA LEU A 572 0.27 -35.42 -29.26
C LEU A 572 1.51 -35.97 -28.57
N GLN A 573 2.25 -35.11 -27.88
CA GLN A 573 3.46 -35.50 -27.15
C GLN A 573 3.51 -34.80 -25.78
N VAL A 574 3.83 -35.56 -24.73
CA VAL A 574 4.07 -35.00 -23.39
C VAL A 574 5.57 -34.75 -23.25
N MET A 575 5.94 -33.53 -22.87
CA MET A 575 7.32 -33.02 -22.92
C MET A 575 8.06 -33.13 -21.57
N ASP A 576 7.68 -34.07 -20.70
CA ASP A 576 8.25 -34.23 -19.35
C ASP A 576 8.96 -35.58 -19.19
N ASP A 577 10.28 -35.55 -18.98
CA ASP A 577 11.16 -36.73 -18.93
C ASP A 577 10.87 -37.67 -17.74
N GLY A 578 10.21 -37.18 -16.69
CA GLY A 578 9.86 -37.94 -15.48
C GLY A 578 8.52 -38.70 -15.54
N LEU A 579 7.82 -38.66 -16.68
CA LEU A 579 6.49 -39.24 -16.86
C LEU A 579 6.51 -40.43 -17.83
N ILE A 580 6.00 -41.57 -17.37
CA ILE A 580 5.71 -42.71 -18.25
C ILE A 580 4.38 -42.44 -18.93
N THR A 581 4.41 -42.32 -20.26
CA THR A 581 3.22 -42.00 -21.07
C THR A 581 2.84 -43.13 -22.01
N GLN A 582 1.55 -43.47 -22.06
CA GLN A 582 0.99 -44.47 -22.97
C GLN A 582 -0.18 -43.89 -23.74
N GLN A 583 -0.07 -43.83 -25.07
CA GLN A 583 -1.13 -43.32 -25.94
C GLN A 583 -2.05 -44.45 -26.41
N VAL A 584 -3.36 -44.29 -26.20
CA VAL A 584 -4.40 -45.23 -26.60
C VAL A 584 -5.43 -44.50 -27.46
N LYS A 585 -5.65 -44.97 -28.68
CA LYS A 585 -6.63 -44.38 -29.60
C LYS A 585 -7.99 -45.03 -29.40
N ARG A 586 -9.03 -44.25 -29.11
CA ARG A 586 -10.41 -44.71 -28.95
C ARG A 586 -11.31 -44.06 -30.01
N GLU A 587 -12.55 -44.55 -30.14
CA GLU A 587 -13.53 -43.89 -31.01
C GLU A 587 -13.84 -42.48 -30.47
N GLY A 588 -13.62 -41.46 -31.32
CA GLY A 588 -13.90 -40.05 -31.02
C GLY A 588 -12.88 -39.31 -30.16
N HIS A 589 -11.84 -39.96 -29.61
CA HIS A 589 -10.79 -39.29 -28.82
C HIS A 589 -9.49 -40.10 -28.71
N THR A 590 -8.41 -39.42 -28.34
CA THR A 590 -7.12 -40.03 -28.02
C THR A 590 -6.85 -39.90 -26.52
N GLU A 591 -6.61 -41.01 -25.84
CA GLU A 591 -6.35 -41.09 -24.39
C GLU A 591 -4.83 -41.21 -24.15
N LEU A 592 -4.24 -40.26 -23.43
CA LEU A 592 -2.85 -40.28 -22.97
C LEU A 592 -2.84 -40.68 -21.50
N LYS A 593 -2.44 -41.92 -21.19
CA LYS A 593 -2.28 -42.39 -19.81
C LYS A 593 -0.91 -41.99 -19.27
N LEU A 594 -0.89 -41.42 -18.08
CA LEU A 594 0.29 -40.89 -17.41
C LEU A 594 0.52 -41.64 -16.10
N SER A 595 1.77 -41.97 -15.82
CA SER A 595 2.19 -42.54 -14.53
C SER A 595 3.57 -42.03 -14.13
N THR A 596 3.75 -41.82 -12.82
CA THR A 596 5.04 -41.43 -12.22
C THR A 596 5.34 -42.30 -10.99
N GLU A 597 6.62 -42.59 -10.76
CA GLU A 597 7.09 -43.29 -9.56
C GLU A 597 7.39 -42.33 -8.38
N GLY A 598 7.47 -41.01 -8.64
CA GLY A 598 7.78 -39.97 -7.66
C GLY A 598 6.62 -39.00 -7.39
N LEU A 599 6.92 -37.82 -6.85
CA LEU A 599 5.95 -36.72 -6.72
C LEU A 599 5.53 -36.26 -8.13
N PRO A 600 4.22 -36.26 -8.47
CA PRO A 600 3.79 -35.82 -9.79
C PRO A 600 4.11 -34.33 -10.01
N PRO A 601 4.54 -33.95 -11.22
CA PRO A 601 4.76 -32.54 -11.55
C PRO A 601 3.43 -31.77 -11.46
N ILE A 602 3.45 -30.54 -10.97
CA ILE A 602 2.24 -29.72 -10.81
C ILE A 602 1.63 -29.41 -12.18
N ARG A 603 2.50 -29.05 -13.13
CA ARG A 603 2.17 -28.78 -14.52
C ARG A 603 2.97 -29.71 -15.42
N LEU A 604 2.32 -30.19 -16.46
CA LEU A 604 2.91 -30.92 -17.57
C LEU A 604 2.69 -30.16 -18.87
N ARG A 605 3.61 -30.31 -19.81
CA ARG A 605 3.48 -29.69 -21.14
C ARG A 605 3.03 -30.70 -22.17
N LEU A 606 1.84 -30.47 -22.73
CA LEU A 606 1.29 -31.23 -23.86
C LEU A 606 1.56 -30.46 -25.16
N SER A 607 2.44 -30.98 -25.99
CA SER A 607 2.66 -30.50 -27.36
C SER A 607 1.59 -31.07 -28.29
N VAL A 608 0.82 -30.19 -28.93
CA VAL A 608 -0.21 -30.52 -29.91
C VAL A 608 0.22 -30.00 -31.27
N THR A 609 0.48 -30.92 -32.22
CA THR A 609 0.83 -30.57 -33.61
C THR A 609 -0.36 -30.91 -34.52
N PRO A 610 -1.23 -29.93 -34.85
CA PRO A 610 -2.37 -30.17 -35.74
C PRO A 610 -1.94 -30.29 -37.21
N SER A 611 -0.80 -29.71 -37.58
CA SER A 611 -0.23 -29.73 -38.93
C SER A 611 1.29 -29.80 -38.85
N LEU A 612 1.91 -30.66 -39.66
CA LEU A 612 3.38 -30.77 -39.73
C LEU A 612 4.05 -29.56 -40.42
N LEU A 613 3.25 -28.66 -40.99
CA LEU A 613 3.73 -27.44 -41.67
C LEU A 613 3.98 -26.27 -40.72
N ALA A 614 3.59 -26.40 -39.45
CA ALA A 614 3.65 -25.34 -38.46
C ALA A 614 4.22 -25.84 -37.14
N ASP A 615 4.72 -24.91 -36.34
CA ASP A 615 5.19 -25.20 -34.98
C ASP A 615 4.04 -25.75 -34.10
N PRO A 616 4.34 -26.66 -33.16
CA PRO A 616 3.35 -27.17 -32.23
C PRO A 616 2.81 -26.07 -31.32
N VAL A 617 1.58 -26.26 -30.85
CA VAL A 617 1.01 -25.49 -29.74
C VAL A 617 1.30 -26.26 -28.45
N GLU A 618 2.07 -25.67 -27.55
CA GLU A 618 2.30 -26.26 -26.22
C GLU A 618 1.18 -25.81 -25.29
N ILE A 619 0.54 -26.78 -24.63
CA ILE A 619 -0.52 -26.55 -23.65
C ILE A 619 0.01 -26.96 -22.29
N GLU A 620 0.03 -26.01 -21.35
CA GLU A 620 0.35 -26.29 -19.95
C GLU A 620 -0.90 -26.81 -19.26
N LEU A 621 -0.84 -28.08 -18.83
CA LEU A 621 -1.92 -28.77 -18.15
C LEU A 621 -1.49 -29.15 -16.74
N PRO A 622 -2.37 -29.12 -15.75
CA PRO A 622 -2.07 -29.68 -14.45
C PRO A 622 -2.02 -31.21 -14.52
N PHE A 623 -1.16 -31.84 -13.71
CA PHE A 623 -1.15 -33.30 -13.66
C PHE A 623 -2.50 -33.83 -13.14
N PRO A 624 -3.14 -34.79 -13.82
CA PRO A 624 -4.45 -35.31 -13.46
C PRO A 624 -4.36 -36.21 -12.21
N ASN A 625 -4.13 -35.61 -11.05
CA ASN A 625 -4.06 -36.29 -9.76
C ASN A 625 -5.45 -36.40 -9.11
N SER A 626 -5.53 -37.10 -7.99
CA SER A 626 -6.71 -37.07 -7.11
C SER A 626 -6.37 -36.47 -5.74
N GLY A 627 -7.31 -35.76 -5.12
CA GLY A 627 -7.15 -35.21 -3.77
C GLY A 627 -6.65 -33.77 -3.74
N CYS A 628 -5.80 -33.46 -2.75
CA CYS A 628 -5.30 -32.12 -2.45
C CYS A 628 -3.76 -32.07 -2.55
N LEU A 629 -3.22 -31.08 -3.26
CA LEU A 629 -1.78 -30.81 -3.37
C LEU A 629 -1.49 -29.37 -2.96
N ALA A 630 -0.65 -29.18 -1.94
CA ALA A 630 -0.22 -27.86 -1.48
C ALA A 630 1.25 -27.61 -1.84
N ILE A 631 1.53 -26.44 -2.40
CA ILE A 631 2.86 -26.04 -2.87
C ILE A 631 3.26 -24.66 -2.33
N ASP A 632 4.56 -24.42 -2.19
CA ASP A 632 5.14 -23.13 -1.84
C ASP A 632 5.41 -22.26 -3.08
N GLY A 633 5.84 -21.01 -2.87
CA GLY A 633 6.18 -20.07 -3.95
C GLY A 633 7.35 -20.49 -4.83
N SER A 634 8.13 -21.51 -4.44
CA SER A 634 9.21 -22.09 -5.24
C SER A 634 8.78 -23.31 -6.06
N GLY A 635 7.50 -23.71 -5.97
CA GLY A 635 6.95 -24.89 -6.64
C GLY A 635 7.27 -26.22 -5.94
N LYS A 636 7.78 -26.17 -4.70
CA LYS A 636 8.00 -27.37 -3.86
C LYS A 636 6.79 -27.64 -2.97
N GLN A 637 6.72 -28.85 -2.41
CA GLN A 637 5.64 -29.20 -1.48
C GLN A 637 5.65 -28.28 -0.26
N LEU A 638 4.48 -27.73 0.08
CA LEU A 638 4.33 -26.83 1.22
C LEU A 638 4.66 -27.55 2.53
N LYS A 639 5.50 -26.92 3.36
CA LYS A 639 5.82 -27.43 4.70
C LYS A 639 4.57 -27.44 5.58
N ARG A 640 4.52 -28.35 6.56
CA ARG A 640 3.41 -28.38 7.53
C ARG A 640 3.40 -27.19 8.48
N ASP A 641 4.56 -26.61 8.75
CA ASP A 641 4.71 -25.40 9.57
C ASP A 641 5.22 -24.28 8.65
N ILE A 642 4.43 -23.22 8.54
CA ILE A 642 4.73 -22.06 7.68
C ILE A 642 4.49 -20.75 8.44
N SER A 643 5.14 -19.69 8.00
CA SER A 643 4.91 -18.33 8.47
C SER A 643 3.90 -17.59 7.58
N VAL A 644 3.40 -16.44 8.04
CA VAL A 644 2.55 -15.55 7.22
C VAL A 644 3.29 -15.07 5.96
N ASP A 645 4.62 -14.93 6.01
CA ASP A 645 5.44 -14.51 4.88
C ASP A 645 5.56 -15.62 3.82
N ASP A 646 5.55 -16.88 4.24
CA ASP A 646 5.59 -18.06 3.35
C ASP A 646 4.29 -18.26 2.56
N LEU A 647 3.20 -17.58 2.93
CA LEU A 647 1.94 -17.62 2.17
C LEU A 647 2.11 -17.00 0.76
N LEU A 648 3.10 -16.12 0.58
CA LEU A 648 3.36 -15.49 -0.71
C LEU A 648 3.79 -16.52 -1.74
N GLY A 649 2.96 -16.70 -2.77
CA GLY A 649 3.18 -17.69 -3.82
C GLY A 649 2.72 -19.12 -3.48
N ALA A 650 2.29 -19.38 -2.24
CA ALA A 650 1.78 -20.68 -1.85
C ALA A 650 0.36 -20.93 -2.39
N ARG A 651 0.13 -22.14 -2.93
CA ARG A 651 -1.10 -22.53 -3.64
C ARG A 651 -1.58 -23.91 -3.21
N ILE A 652 -2.90 -24.11 -3.18
CA ILE A 652 -3.55 -25.42 -3.00
C ILE A 652 -4.31 -25.78 -4.26
N TYR A 653 -4.03 -26.95 -4.82
CA TYR A 653 -4.75 -27.54 -5.94
C TYR A 653 -5.68 -28.63 -5.46
N LEU A 654 -6.97 -28.51 -5.80
CA LEU A 654 -8.01 -29.48 -5.51
C LEU A 654 -8.45 -30.19 -6.79
N PHE A 655 -8.33 -31.52 -6.80
CA PHE A 655 -8.61 -32.34 -7.97
C PHE A 655 -9.89 -33.15 -7.82
N GLY A 656 -10.76 -33.10 -8.84
CA GLY A 656 -11.95 -33.94 -8.90
C GLY A 656 -11.62 -35.42 -9.15
N ARG A 657 -12.50 -36.33 -8.70
CA ARG A 657 -12.34 -37.78 -8.95
C ARG A 657 -13.11 -38.20 -10.20
N ASN A 658 -12.44 -38.85 -11.14
CA ASN A 658 -13.02 -39.43 -12.37
C ASN A 658 -13.87 -38.44 -13.20
N GLY A 659 -13.56 -37.14 -13.18
CA GLY A 659 -14.32 -36.11 -13.89
C GLY A 659 -15.65 -35.72 -13.23
N ALA A 660 -15.97 -36.24 -12.03
CA ALA A 660 -17.18 -35.87 -11.30
C ALA A 660 -16.96 -34.64 -10.39
N PRO A 661 -17.96 -33.75 -10.26
CA PRO A 661 -17.90 -32.62 -9.33
C PRO A 661 -17.72 -33.12 -7.89
N THR A 662 -16.59 -32.76 -7.30
CA THR A 662 -16.09 -33.25 -6.02
C THR A 662 -16.04 -32.08 -5.03
N LYS A 663 -16.68 -32.24 -3.86
CA LYS A 663 -16.75 -31.16 -2.85
C LYS A 663 -15.59 -31.25 -1.86
N PHE A 664 -14.95 -30.11 -1.60
CA PHE A 664 -13.88 -29.93 -0.62
C PHE A 664 -14.25 -28.80 0.35
N GLY A 665 -13.89 -28.97 1.61
CA GLY A 665 -13.96 -27.94 2.64
C GLY A 665 -12.57 -27.41 2.99
N LEU A 666 -12.47 -26.11 3.20
CA LEU A 666 -11.30 -25.46 3.78
C LEU A 666 -11.72 -24.73 5.04
N GLU A 667 -11.02 -24.99 6.14
CA GLU A 667 -11.31 -24.45 7.45
C GLU A 667 -10.04 -23.84 8.06
N LEU A 668 -10.13 -22.60 8.51
CA LEU A 668 -9.14 -21.95 9.35
C LEU A 668 -9.66 -21.91 10.77
N THR A 669 -8.84 -22.31 11.74
CA THR A 669 -9.18 -22.28 13.18
C THR A 669 -8.01 -21.75 14.00
N LEU A 670 -8.30 -20.95 15.02
CA LEU A 670 -7.26 -20.54 15.96
C LEU A 670 -6.96 -21.68 16.94
N LYS A 671 -5.69 -22.05 17.07
CA LYS A 671 -5.26 -23.09 17.99
C LYS A 671 -5.15 -22.53 19.41
N GLY A 672 -6.03 -22.96 20.31
CA GLY A 672 -6.01 -22.56 21.72
C GLY A 672 -7.32 -22.86 22.45
N ASN A 673 -7.36 -22.58 23.75
CA ASN A 673 -8.56 -22.80 24.57
C ASN A 673 -9.54 -21.62 24.60
N THR A 674 -9.05 -20.42 24.34
CA THR A 674 -9.83 -19.18 24.46
C THR A 674 -10.84 -19.08 23.31
N ALA A 675 -10.42 -19.20 22.03
CA ALA A 675 -11.30 -19.00 20.86
C ALA A 675 -11.57 -20.25 20.01
N LYS A 676 -11.98 -21.37 20.63
CA LYS A 676 -12.20 -22.66 19.92
C LYS A 676 -13.21 -22.60 18.77
N ASN A 677 -14.14 -21.66 18.81
CA ASN A 677 -15.23 -21.56 17.85
C ASN A 677 -14.92 -20.56 16.71
N ALA A 678 -13.88 -19.75 16.84
CA ALA A 678 -13.50 -18.78 15.81
C ALA A 678 -12.93 -19.53 14.60
N SER A 679 -13.72 -19.55 13.52
CA SER A 679 -13.34 -20.24 12.30
C SER A 679 -13.82 -19.51 11.06
N TYR A 680 -13.05 -19.68 9.98
CA TYR A 680 -13.50 -19.37 8.64
C TYR A 680 -13.65 -20.68 7.88
N ARG A 681 -14.77 -20.86 7.18
CA ARG A 681 -15.06 -22.06 6.42
C ARG A 681 -15.48 -21.71 5.01
N TRP A 682 -14.90 -22.42 4.05
CA TRP A 682 -15.26 -22.33 2.65
C TRP A 682 -15.55 -23.72 2.09
N SER A 683 -16.48 -23.77 1.14
CA SER A 683 -16.82 -24.98 0.41
C SER A 683 -16.52 -24.77 -1.07
N TYR A 684 -15.75 -25.67 -1.64
CA TYR A 684 -15.31 -25.64 -3.01
C TYR A 684 -15.80 -26.87 -3.76
N THR A 685 -16.09 -26.72 -5.05
CA THR A 685 -16.45 -27.85 -5.92
C THR A 685 -15.44 -27.92 -7.06
N ALA A 686 -14.58 -28.92 -7.04
CA ALA A 686 -13.67 -29.20 -8.14
C ALA A 686 -14.39 -30.01 -9.22
N THR A 687 -14.33 -29.57 -10.47
CA THR A 687 -15.00 -30.21 -11.62
C THR A 687 -13.95 -30.88 -12.53
N GLU A 688 -13.95 -30.58 -13.83
CA GLU A 688 -13.01 -31.15 -14.82
C GLU A 688 -11.61 -30.51 -14.73
N LYS A 689 -11.55 -29.22 -14.37
CA LYS A 689 -10.29 -28.52 -14.11
C LYS A 689 -9.99 -28.56 -12.62
N PRO A 690 -8.73 -28.77 -12.21
CA PRO A 690 -8.39 -28.61 -10.81
C PRO A 690 -8.60 -27.18 -10.40
N LEU A 691 -9.14 -27.03 -9.19
CA LEU A 691 -9.37 -25.73 -8.62
C LEU A 691 -8.10 -25.27 -7.90
N GLU A 692 -7.60 -24.11 -8.27
CA GLU A 692 -6.47 -23.47 -7.61
C GLU A 692 -6.95 -22.47 -6.56
N ILE A 693 -6.43 -22.59 -5.35
CA ILE A 693 -6.68 -21.69 -4.23
C ILE A 693 -5.36 -21.04 -3.83
N SER A 694 -5.31 -19.71 -3.92
CA SER A 694 -4.16 -18.94 -3.47
C SER A 694 -4.18 -18.77 -1.95
N LEU A 695 -3.17 -19.26 -1.23
CA LEU A 695 -3.10 -19.09 0.23
C LEU A 695 -2.79 -17.65 0.64
N PHE A 696 -2.12 -16.88 -0.22
CA PHE A 696 -1.88 -15.47 0.03
C PHE A 696 -3.18 -14.66 0.10
N SER A 697 -4.18 -15.02 -0.71
CA SER A 697 -5.46 -14.29 -0.74
C SER A 697 -6.28 -14.44 0.54
N ILE A 698 -6.04 -15.49 1.33
CA ILE A 698 -6.70 -15.70 2.64
C ILE A 698 -5.84 -15.20 3.82
N ARG A 699 -4.76 -14.45 3.53
CA ARG A 699 -3.85 -13.90 4.54
C ARG A 699 -4.57 -13.01 5.55
N GLU A 700 -5.52 -12.20 5.11
CA GLU A 700 -6.25 -11.31 6.03
C GLU A 700 -7.03 -12.10 7.08
N GLN A 701 -7.69 -13.18 6.69
CA GLN A 701 -8.44 -14.05 7.59
C GLN A 701 -7.53 -14.78 8.57
N ILE A 702 -6.33 -15.15 8.14
CA ILE A 702 -5.30 -15.72 9.03
C ILE A 702 -4.82 -14.66 10.03
N VAL A 703 -4.52 -13.44 9.58
CA VAL A 703 -4.07 -12.34 10.45
C VAL A 703 -5.16 -11.93 11.44
N ASP A 704 -6.42 -11.88 11.00
CA ASP A 704 -7.59 -11.59 11.82
C ASP A 704 -7.76 -12.66 12.92
N LEU A 705 -7.65 -13.95 12.60
CA LEU A 705 -7.64 -15.02 13.62
C LEU A 705 -6.47 -14.90 14.59
N LEU A 706 -5.26 -14.58 14.11
CA LEU A 706 -4.08 -14.33 14.95
C LEU A 706 -4.21 -13.07 15.82
N SER A 707 -5.19 -12.19 15.55
CA SER A 707 -5.45 -10.97 16.33
C SER A 707 -6.37 -11.19 17.53
N LEU A 708 -7.10 -12.31 17.58
CA LEU A 708 -8.15 -12.55 18.58
C LEU A 708 -7.64 -12.77 20.00
N GLN A 709 -6.38 -13.13 20.16
CA GLN A 709 -5.76 -13.24 21.48
C GLN A 709 -4.62 -12.23 21.64
N SER A 710 -4.35 -11.86 22.88
CA SER A 710 -3.27 -10.94 23.25
C SER A 710 -1.86 -11.58 23.17
N GLY A 711 -1.74 -12.83 22.71
CA GLY A 711 -0.48 -13.58 22.63
C GLY A 711 0.22 -13.46 21.28
N ILE A 712 1.55 -13.31 21.28
CA ILE A 712 2.36 -13.21 20.06
C ILE A 712 2.74 -14.56 19.43
N ASP A 713 2.51 -15.66 20.15
CA ASP A 713 2.89 -17.03 19.75
C ASP A 713 1.69 -17.88 19.27
N GLN A 714 0.69 -17.21 18.71
CA GLN A 714 -0.52 -17.84 18.18
C GLN A 714 -0.24 -18.65 16.91
N VAL A 715 -1.03 -19.72 16.73
CA VAL A 715 -0.97 -20.61 15.58
C VAL A 715 -2.37 -20.78 15.01
N VAL A 716 -2.52 -20.58 13.70
CA VAL A 716 -3.75 -20.90 12.97
C VAL A 716 -3.58 -22.26 12.31
N ASP A 717 -4.51 -23.17 12.57
CA ASP A 717 -4.59 -24.46 11.90
C ASP A 717 -5.45 -24.29 10.63
N LEU A 718 -4.83 -24.50 9.46
CA LEU A 718 -5.46 -24.58 8.15
C LEU A 718 -5.72 -26.04 7.82
N ARG A 719 -6.99 -26.43 7.74
CA ARG A 719 -7.45 -27.78 7.41
C ARG A 719 -8.15 -27.78 6.06
N VAL A 720 -7.68 -28.61 5.15
CA VAL A 720 -8.38 -28.95 3.91
C VAL A 720 -8.89 -30.36 4.04
N PHE A 721 -10.21 -30.54 3.93
CA PHE A 721 -10.87 -31.83 4.11
C PHE A 721 -11.84 -32.11 2.96
N GLY A 722 -11.91 -33.36 2.53
CA GLY A 722 -12.80 -33.78 1.45
C GLY A 722 -12.44 -35.17 0.97
N HIS A 723 -13.44 -36.02 0.77
CA HIS A 723 -13.26 -37.38 0.26
C HIS A 723 -12.24 -38.25 1.04
N GLY A 724 -12.18 -38.10 2.37
CA GLY A 724 -11.46 -38.99 3.27
C GLY A 724 -9.96 -38.72 3.45
N GLN A 725 -9.44 -37.64 2.87
CA GLN A 725 -8.09 -37.14 3.14
C GLN A 725 -8.16 -35.74 3.75
N ASP A 726 -7.42 -35.56 4.85
CA ASP A 726 -7.28 -34.28 5.54
C ASP A 726 -5.82 -33.81 5.44
N ALA A 727 -5.63 -32.60 4.94
CA ALA A 727 -4.33 -31.92 4.94
C ALA A 727 -4.38 -30.79 5.98
N ASN A 728 -3.45 -30.81 6.94
CA ASN A 728 -3.36 -29.82 8.01
C ASN A 728 -2.02 -29.08 7.93
N PHE A 729 -2.10 -27.74 7.94
CA PHE A 729 -0.97 -26.83 7.97
C PHE A 729 -1.09 -25.89 9.16
N ARG A 730 0.04 -25.57 9.80
CA ARG A 730 0.14 -24.67 10.94
C ARG A 730 0.78 -23.37 10.48
N VAL A 731 0.04 -22.27 10.56
CA VAL A 731 0.51 -20.94 10.17
C VAL A 731 0.85 -20.13 11.41
N ARG A 732 2.09 -19.64 11.49
CA ARG A 732 2.60 -18.77 12.56
C ARG A 732 2.83 -17.36 12.05
N LYS A 733 2.88 -16.40 12.98
CA LYS A 733 3.12 -14.98 12.64
C LYS A 733 4.54 -14.70 12.15
N TYR A 734 5.55 -15.30 12.76
CA TYR A 734 6.96 -15.07 12.47
C TYR A 734 7.66 -16.36 12.04
N ALA A 735 8.66 -16.24 11.16
CA ALA A 735 9.44 -17.39 10.68
C ALA A 735 10.43 -17.90 11.74
N MET A 736 11.03 -17.00 12.53
CA MET A 736 12.05 -17.36 13.53
C MET A 736 11.89 -16.63 14.88
N GLU A 737 12.70 -17.07 15.84
CA GLU A 737 12.81 -16.49 17.17
C GLU A 737 14.25 -16.06 17.44
N MET A 738 14.43 -14.94 18.15
CA MET A 738 15.75 -14.45 18.55
C MET A 738 16.01 -14.80 20.02
N LEU A 739 17.13 -15.47 20.26
CA LEU A 739 17.57 -15.87 21.61
C LEU A 739 18.68 -14.93 22.08
N LEU A 740 18.51 -14.38 23.28
CA LEU A 740 19.51 -13.54 23.94
C LEU A 740 20.46 -14.39 24.78
N ASP A 741 21.74 -14.37 24.44
CA ASP A 741 22.83 -14.87 25.27
C ASP A 741 23.41 -13.69 26.08
N ARG A 742 23.05 -13.64 27.36
CA ARG A 742 23.48 -12.56 28.26
C ARG A 742 24.96 -12.65 28.64
N ASP A 743 25.54 -13.84 28.62
CA ASP A 743 26.95 -14.03 29.01
C ASP A 743 27.89 -13.56 27.90
N ARG A 744 27.51 -13.82 26.64
CA ARG A 744 28.27 -13.38 25.46
C ARG A 744 27.85 -12.02 24.92
N GLN A 745 26.75 -11.43 25.42
CA GLN A 745 26.10 -10.22 24.88
C GLN A 745 25.79 -10.33 23.37
N VAL A 746 25.23 -11.48 22.99
CA VAL A 746 24.95 -11.82 21.59
C VAL A 746 23.50 -12.23 21.43
N LEU A 747 22.90 -11.85 20.31
CA LEU A 747 21.62 -12.36 19.85
C LEU A 747 21.85 -13.47 18.82
N ARG A 748 21.10 -14.55 18.92
CA ARG A 748 21.20 -15.69 18.01
C ARG A 748 19.85 -16.04 17.42
N ALA A 749 19.78 -16.18 16.10
CA ALA A 749 18.56 -16.65 15.43
C ALA A 749 18.36 -18.16 15.67
N ALA A 750 17.22 -18.53 16.25
CA ALA A 750 16.82 -19.92 16.40
C ALA A 750 16.32 -20.49 15.07
N ASN A 751 16.42 -21.82 14.89
CA ASN A 751 15.89 -22.56 13.74
C ASN A 751 16.55 -22.26 12.37
N LEU A 752 17.81 -21.80 12.35
CA LEU A 752 18.64 -21.82 11.13
C LEU A 752 18.88 -23.28 10.74
N GLN A 753 18.08 -23.81 9.82
CA GLN A 753 18.37 -25.11 9.21
C GLN A 753 19.63 -24.98 8.35
N GLU A 754 20.48 -26.00 8.39
CA GLU A 754 21.71 -26.06 7.59
C GLU A 754 21.37 -25.97 6.09
N GLY A 755 21.81 -24.88 5.47
CA GLY A 755 21.73 -24.65 4.02
C GLY A 755 20.62 -23.69 3.58
N ASN A 756 21.01 -22.51 3.12
CA ASN A 756 20.22 -21.55 2.33
C ASN A 756 19.01 -20.86 2.99
N ALA A 757 18.88 -20.86 4.32
CA ALA A 757 17.92 -19.99 5.00
C ALA A 757 18.45 -18.53 5.01
N ALA A 758 17.64 -17.58 4.54
CA ALA A 758 18.00 -16.17 4.56
C ALA A 758 18.15 -15.67 6.01
N LEU A 759 19.25 -14.97 6.30
CA LEU A 759 19.54 -14.44 7.64
C LEU A 759 18.70 -13.18 7.93
N PRO A 760 18.19 -13.01 9.15
CA PRO A 760 17.47 -11.80 9.53
C PRO A 760 18.41 -10.59 9.60
N GLU A 761 17.84 -9.38 9.45
CA GLU A 761 18.54 -8.11 9.67
C GLU A 761 17.95 -7.44 10.92
N PRO A 762 18.51 -7.64 12.12
CA PRO A 762 17.99 -7.06 13.34
C PRO A 762 18.42 -5.59 13.54
N ILE A 763 17.51 -4.79 14.11
CA ILE A 763 17.73 -3.41 14.54
C ILE A 763 17.29 -3.24 16.00
N LEU A 764 17.90 -2.28 16.69
CA LEU A 764 17.56 -1.88 18.07
C LEU A 764 16.80 -0.56 18.09
N MET A 765 15.65 -0.56 18.74
CA MET A 765 14.79 0.61 18.94
C MET A 765 14.67 0.94 20.43
N LEU A 766 14.78 2.22 20.78
CA LEU A 766 14.49 2.72 22.13
C LEU A 766 12.98 2.92 22.29
N LEU A 767 12.34 2.19 23.20
CA LEU A 767 10.88 2.08 23.23
C LEU A 767 10.16 3.37 23.63
N HIS A 768 10.75 4.15 24.54
CA HIS A 768 10.16 5.40 25.03
C HIS A 768 10.48 6.62 24.12
N GLU A 769 11.32 6.47 23.11
CA GLU A 769 11.71 7.53 22.18
C GLU A 769 11.72 7.02 20.72
N PRO A 770 10.54 6.76 20.11
CA PRO A 770 10.45 6.27 18.74
C PRO A 770 10.96 7.25 17.69
N MET A 771 11.15 8.53 18.07
CA MET A 771 11.73 9.57 17.23
C MET A 771 13.24 9.41 17.07
N ARG A 772 13.89 8.59 17.91
CA ARG A 772 15.31 8.27 17.78
C ARG A 772 15.47 7.16 16.74
N GLY A 773 16.37 7.39 15.77
CA GLY A 773 16.72 6.40 14.75
C GLY A 773 17.16 5.07 15.36
N ALA A 774 16.77 3.96 14.71
CA ALA A 774 17.12 2.63 15.15
C ALA A 774 18.61 2.32 14.89
N VAL A 775 19.22 1.53 15.77
CA VAL A 775 20.63 1.12 15.65
C VAL A 775 20.72 -0.24 14.96
N HIS A 776 21.50 -0.32 13.88
CA HIS A 776 21.74 -1.59 13.18
C HIS A 776 22.61 -2.54 13.99
N LEU A 777 22.26 -3.83 13.97
CA LEU A 777 23.08 -4.89 14.56
C LEU A 777 23.84 -5.66 13.47
N SER A 778 25.16 -5.67 13.58
CA SER A 778 26.03 -6.39 12.65
C SER A 778 26.09 -7.88 12.99
N SER A 779 26.01 -8.74 11.98
CA SER A 779 26.21 -10.19 12.17
C SER A 779 27.70 -10.49 12.31
N ARG A 780 28.06 -11.39 13.23
CA ARG A 780 29.39 -11.97 13.32
C ARG A 780 29.69 -12.79 12.07
N THR A 781 30.88 -12.63 11.53
CA THR A 781 31.36 -13.43 10.39
C THR A 781 32.37 -14.47 10.86
N SER A 782 32.30 -15.65 10.25
CA SER A 782 33.33 -16.70 10.34
C SER A 782 33.81 -16.97 8.93
N GLU A 783 35.12 -16.83 8.68
CA GLU A 783 35.72 -16.92 7.33
C GLU A 783 35.03 -16.01 6.27
N GLY A 784 34.48 -14.87 6.71
CA GLY A 784 33.77 -13.93 5.84
C GLY A 784 32.29 -14.26 5.60
N VAL A 785 31.78 -15.36 6.15
CA VAL A 785 30.36 -15.76 6.05
C VAL A 785 29.61 -15.37 7.34
N PRO A 786 28.47 -14.68 7.27
CA PRO A 786 27.69 -14.32 8.45
C PRO A 786 27.11 -15.56 9.13
N THR A 787 27.28 -15.63 10.45
CA THR A 787 27.00 -16.81 11.29
C THR A 787 25.57 -16.86 11.83
N GLY A 788 24.82 -15.76 11.74
CA GLY A 788 23.51 -15.61 12.40
C GLY A 788 23.58 -15.29 13.90
N GLU A 789 24.78 -15.07 14.44
CA GLU A 789 25.02 -14.38 15.71
C GLU A 789 25.16 -12.86 15.47
N PHE A 790 24.60 -12.03 16.34
CA PHE A 790 24.64 -10.57 16.26
C PHE A 790 25.12 -9.96 17.58
N GLU A 791 26.07 -9.03 17.51
CA GLU A 791 26.65 -8.41 18.72
C GLU A 791 25.76 -7.27 19.25
N LEU A 792 25.56 -7.23 20.57
CA LEU A 792 24.84 -6.13 21.22
C LEU A 792 25.79 -4.96 21.54
N PRO A 793 25.44 -3.71 21.16
CA PRO A 793 26.22 -2.54 21.53
C PRO A 793 26.17 -2.25 23.03
N ALA A 794 27.25 -1.70 23.58
CA ALA A 794 27.34 -1.29 25.00
C ALA A 794 26.29 -0.24 25.43
N LEU A 795 25.63 0.45 24.48
CA LEU A 795 24.52 1.37 24.72
C LEU A 795 23.32 0.68 25.41
N VAL A 796 23.10 -0.61 25.13
CA VAL A 796 21.99 -1.40 25.68
C VAL A 796 22.07 -1.49 27.20
N GLU A 797 23.27 -1.43 27.77
CA GLU A 797 23.50 -1.47 29.23
C GLU A 797 23.24 -0.13 29.92
N LYS A 798 23.23 1.00 29.19
CA LYS A 798 23.12 2.35 29.79
C LYS A 798 21.72 2.95 29.74
N ASN A 799 20.98 2.66 28.68
CA ASN A 799 19.63 3.18 28.46
C ASN A 799 18.64 2.01 28.38
N GLY A 800 17.33 2.29 28.43
CA GLY A 800 16.29 1.28 28.21
C GLY A 800 14.90 1.83 28.54
N PRO A 801 13.82 1.08 28.26
CA PRO A 801 13.81 -0.27 27.67
C PRO A 801 14.00 -0.29 26.14
N TRP A 802 14.57 -1.39 25.62
CA TRP A 802 14.87 -1.60 24.20
C TRP A 802 14.00 -2.70 23.57
N LEU A 803 13.75 -2.58 22.26
CA LEU A 803 13.20 -3.63 21.42
C LEU A 803 14.16 -3.99 20.28
N VAL A 804 14.39 -5.28 20.10
CA VAL A 804 15.04 -5.84 18.91
C VAL A 804 13.96 -6.17 17.89
N LEU A 805 14.07 -5.60 16.69
CA LEU A 805 13.07 -5.68 15.64
C LEU A 805 13.72 -6.13 14.33
N PRO A 806 13.01 -6.86 13.44
CA PRO A 806 13.48 -7.07 12.08
C PRO A 806 13.41 -5.75 11.32
N LYS A 807 14.43 -5.42 10.53
CA LYS A 807 14.42 -4.24 9.64
C LYS A 807 13.31 -4.37 8.59
N GLN A 808 12.75 -3.25 8.15
CA GLN A 808 11.83 -3.23 7.02
C GLN A 808 12.48 -3.84 5.77
N GLY A 809 11.81 -4.82 5.16
CA GLY A 809 12.33 -5.54 3.99
C GLY A 809 13.39 -6.60 4.31
N SER A 810 13.62 -6.93 5.58
CA SER A 810 14.48 -8.04 5.97
C SER A 810 13.99 -9.35 5.33
N PRO A 811 14.89 -10.21 4.83
CA PRO A 811 14.49 -11.40 4.08
C PRO A 811 13.84 -12.47 4.95
N ALA A 812 13.93 -12.35 6.28
CA ALA A 812 13.29 -13.27 7.21
C ALA A 812 12.77 -12.52 8.45
N SER A 813 11.50 -12.73 8.77
CA SER A 813 10.85 -12.11 9.93
C SER A 813 11.12 -12.88 11.22
N PHE A 814 11.27 -12.15 12.33
CA PHE A 814 11.44 -12.75 13.65
C PHE A 814 10.59 -12.06 14.69
N ARG A 815 10.29 -12.82 15.76
CA ARG A 815 9.54 -12.33 16.92
C ARG A 815 10.29 -11.19 17.62
N PRO A 816 9.70 -9.98 17.74
CA PRO A 816 10.29 -8.88 18.49
C PRO A 816 10.75 -9.31 19.89
N LEU A 817 11.97 -8.91 20.27
CA LEU A 817 12.56 -9.29 21.55
C LEU A 817 12.74 -8.06 22.42
N PHE A 818 12.17 -8.10 23.62
CA PHE A 818 12.33 -7.07 24.62
C PHE A 818 13.64 -7.24 25.39
N ILE A 819 14.41 -6.17 25.51
CA ILE A 819 15.63 -6.12 26.32
C ILE A 819 15.46 -5.01 27.36
N PHE A 820 15.49 -5.41 28.63
CA PHE A 820 15.33 -4.51 29.77
C PHE A 820 16.39 -3.40 29.79
N GLY A 821 17.65 -3.74 29.48
CA GLY A 821 18.78 -2.80 29.49
C GLY A 821 19.13 -2.32 30.90
N GLY A 822 19.74 -1.13 31.00
CA GLY A 822 20.03 -0.46 32.27
C GLY A 822 18.86 0.33 32.88
N TRP A 823 17.63 0.08 32.42
CA TRP A 823 16.44 0.79 32.87
C TRP A 823 16.09 0.44 34.33
N GLU A 824 15.79 1.45 35.15
CA GLU A 824 15.21 1.25 36.49
C GLU A 824 13.75 1.76 36.49
N PRO A 825 12.79 0.99 37.03
CA PRO A 825 11.40 1.40 37.06
C PRO A 825 11.23 2.65 37.93
N VAL A 826 10.70 3.72 37.32
CA VAL A 826 10.42 4.98 38.01
C VAL A 826 9.24 4.76 38.98
N PRO A 827 9.30 5.24 40.24
CA PRO A 827 8.21 5.04 41.20
C PRO A 827 6.87 5.59 40.66
N ASN A 828 5.78 4.83 40.84
CA ASN A 828 4.41 5.13 40.40
C ASN A 828 3.76 6.39 41.07
N SER A 829 4.51 7.22 41.77
CA SER A 829 3.98 8.38 42.50
C SER A 829 3.71 9.60 41.63
N ASP A 830 4.21 9.62 40.39
CA ASP A 830 3.96 10.71 39.44
C ASP A 830 2.99 10.27 38.34
N ASP A 831 1.85 10.94 38.22
CA ASP A 831 0.98 10.79 37.05
C ASP A 831 1.77 11.05 35.77
N ALA A 832 1.80 10.07 34.86
CA ALA A 832 2.46 10.23 33.57
C ALA A 832 1.71 11.31 32.77
N GLN A 833 2.41 12.39 32.40
CA GLN A 833 1.89 13.49 31.58
C GLN A 833 2.29 13.36 30.10
N SER A 834 3.12 12.37 29.77
CA SER A 834 3.62 12.13 28.41
C SER A 834 3.66 10.64 28.09
N LEU A 835 3.52 10.29 26.81
CA LEU A 835 3.58 8.88 26.39
C LEU A 835 4.96 8.27 26.65
N GLN A 836 6.02 9.07 26.55
CA GLN A 836 7.38 8.65 26.88
C GLN A 836 7.49 8.18 28.34
N LYS A 837 6.95 8.97 29.28
CA LYS A 837 6.93 8.60 30.71
C LYS A 837 5.99 7.42 30.95
N ALA A 838 4.84 7.36 30.27
CA ALA A 838 3.91 6.24 30.39
C ALA A 838 4.53 4.90 29.97
N VAL A 839 5.37 4.89 28.93
CA VAL A 839 6.16 3.69 28.53
C VAL A 839 7.12 3.28 29.66
N LEU A 840 7.80 4.24 30.28
CA LEU A 840 8.76 3.98 31.37
C LEU A 840 8.12 3.58 32.70
N THR A 841 6.82 3.83 32.89
CA THR A 841 6.06 3.43 34.09
C THR A 841 5.07 2.30 33.81
N PHE A 842 5.07 1.75 32.59
CA PHE A 842 4.13 0.72 32.21
C PHE A 842 4.43 -0.59 32.96
N ASP A 843 3.42 -1.08 33.69
CA ASP A 843 3.43 -2.40 34.30
C ASP A 843 2.28 -3.24 33.76
N HIS A 844 2.62 -4.35 33.11
CA HIS A 844 1.67 -5.32 32.58
C HIS A 844 0.78 -5.98 33.65
N ALA A 845 1.21 -6.00 34.92
CA ALA A 845 0.44 -6.59 36.02
C ALA A 845 -0.53 -5.59 36.67
N SER A 846 -0.39 -4.29 36.39
CA SER A 846 -1.27 -3.26 36.93
C SER A 846 -2.64 -3.30 36.26
N PRO A 847 -3.76 -3.19 37.02
CA PRO A 847 -5.10 -3.14 36.46
C PRO A 847 -5.37 -1.81 35.71
N VAL A 848 -4.67 -0.74 36.08
CA VAL A 848 -4.76 0.57 35.43
C VAL A 848 -3.51 0.80 34.61
N SER A 849 -3.72 1.01 33.32
CA SER A 849 -2.64 1.31 32.38
C SER A 849 -2.07 2.71 32.62
N SER A 850 -0.74 2.83 32.64
CA SER A 850 -0.02 4.12 32.73
C SER A 850 -0.36 5.06 31.56
N PHE A 851 -0.90 4.53 30.46
CA PHE A 851 -1.30 5.30 29.28
C PHE A 851 -2.63 6.05 29.47
N THR A 852 -3.55 5.56 30.30
CA THR A 852 -4.91 6.13 30.46
C THR A 852 -4.92 7.64 30.75
N PRO A 853 -4.23 8.16 31.79
CA PRO A 853 -4.27 9.60 32.08
C PRO A 853 -3.70 10.47 30.94
N VAL A 854 -2.69 9.97 30.22
CA VAL A 854 -2.14 10.66 29.05
C VAL A 854 -3.16 10.68 27.91
N LEU A 855 -3.85 9.56 27.67
CA LEU A 855 -4.87 9.46 26.62
C LEU A 855 -6.08 10.34 26.89
N ASP A 856 -6.49 10.49 28.16
CA ASP A 856 -7.54 11.44 28.57
C ASP A 856 -7.16 12.88 28.20
N SER A 857 -5.91 13.29 28.50
CA SER A 857 -5.38 14.60 28.12
C SER A 857 -5.32 14.78 26.60
N MET A 858 -4.84 13.76 25.88
CA MET A 858 -4.75 13.75 24.41
C MET A 858 -6.12 13.88 23.74
N ALA A 859 -7.16 13.26 24.28
CA ALA A 859 -8.52 13.30 23.72
C ALA A 859 -9.14 14.71 23.77
N VAL A 860 -8.70 15.55 24.70
CA VAL A 860 -9.16 16.93 24.84
C VAL A 860 -8.23 17.92 24.14
N ASN A 861 -6.93 17.61 24.06
CA ASN A 861 -5.90 18.50 23.53
C ASN A 861 -5.28 17.99 22.20
N PRO A 862 -5.69 18.54 21.04
CA PRO A 862 -5.09 18.23 19.73
C PRO A 862 -3.60 18.60 19.59
N MET A 863 -3.06 19.41 20.51
CA MET A 863 -1.65 19.84 20.58
C MET A 863 -0.78 19.03 21.53
N HIS A 864 -1.33 17.98 22.14
CA HIS A 864 -0.55 17.11 22.99
C HIS A 864 0.61 16.46 22.22
N SER A 865 1.83 16.47 22.81
CA SER A 865 3.06 15.92 22.18
C SER A 865 2.95 14.42 21.88
N GLY A 866 2.09 13.71 22.61
CA GLY A 866 1.77 12.30 22.36
C GLY A 866 1.28 12.00 20.93
N TRP A 867 0.67 12.96 20.23
CA TRP A 867 0.28 12.77 18.83
C TRP A 867 1.50 12.65 17.90
N GLN A 868 2.56 13.39 18.17
CA GLN A 868 3.82 13.28 17.43
C GLN A 868 4.49 11.94 17.72
N PHE A 869 4.49 11.50 18.99
CA PHE A 869 4.99 10.18 19.37
C PHE A 869 4.30 9.05 18.58
N LEU A 870 2.96 9.05 18.50
CA LEU A 870 2.22 8.05 17.73
C LEU A 870 2.50 8.12 16.22
N ARG A 871 2.65 9.33 15.67
CA ARG A 871 2.93 9.52 14.24
C ARG A 871 4.34 9.02 13.89
N SER A 872 5.36 9.38 14.67
CA SER A 872 6.72 8.87 14.48
C SER A 872 6.82 7.35 14.65
N LEU A 873 6.07 6.78 15.62
CA LEU A 873 5.99 5.33 15.80
C LEU A 873 5.37 4.64 14.57
N TYR A 874 4.31 5.22 14.02
CA TYR A 874 3.64 4.69 12.82
C TYR A 874 4.49 4.83 11.56
N GLU A 875 5.16 5.95 11.36
CA GLU A 875 5.99 6.22 10.18
C GLU A 875 7.29 5.39 10.19
N GLY A 876 7.96 5.28 11.34
CA GLY A 876 9.23 4.56 11.47
C GLY A 876 9.09 3.05 11.63
N TYR A 877 8.06 2.59 12.35
CA TYR A 877 7.91 1.17 12.75
C TYR A 877 6.55 0.56 12.36
N GLY A 878 5.75 1.28 11.56
CA GLY A 878 4.47 0.79 11.08
C GLY A 878 4.58 -0.40 10.12
N TYR A 879 5.73 -0.86 9.67
CA TYR A 879 5.79 -2.14 8.93
C TYR A 879 5.58 -3.36 9.84
N LEU A 880 5.67 -3.18 11.17
CA LEU A 880 5.38 -4.20 12.17
C LEU A 880 3.91 -4.18 12.58
N PRO A 881 3.36 -5.30 13.10
CA PRO A 881 2.04 -5.29 13.71
C PRO A 881 1.94 -4.23 14.82
N LEU A 882 0.90 -3.40 14.79
CA LEU A 882 0.63 -2.35 15.77
C LEU A 882 0.47 -2.91 17.18
N ALA A 883 -0.09 -4.12 17.31
CA ALA A 883 -0.22 -4.82 18.59
C ALA A 883 1.13 -5.17 19.27
N THR A 884 2.27 -5.01 18.56
CA THR A 884 3.61 -5.09 19.16
C THR A 884 3.83 -4.00 20.20
N PHE A 885 3.22 -2.83 20.03
CA PHE A 885 3.35 -1.70 20.96
C PHE A 885 2.07 -1.53 21.77
N GLU A 886 2.19 -1.59 23.09
CA GLU A 886 1.07 -1.52 24.02
C GLU A 886 0.29 -0.20 23.92
N VAL A 887 0.96 0.89 23.56
CA VAL A 887 0.32 2.21 23.36
C VAL A 887 -0.82 2.17 22.35
N TRP A 888 -0.73 1.34 21.30
CA TRP A 888 -1.81 1.20 20.32
C TRP A 888 -3.01 0.43 20.88
N LYS A 889 -2.77 -0.60 21.72
CA LYS A 889 -3.85 -1.31 22.42
C LYS A 889 -4.57 -0.37 23.39
N ALA A 890 -3.82 0.41 24.15
CA ALA A 890 -4.37 1.40 25.07
C ALA A 890 -5.18 2.48 24.32
N LEU A 891 -4.69 2.97 23.18
CA LEU A 891 -5.41 3.93 22.33
C LEU A 891 -6.73 3.36 21.81
N VAL A 892 -6.72 2.13 21.30
CA VAL A 892 -7.91 1.46 20.75
C VAL A 892 -8.95 1.18 21.85
N GLY A 893 -8.51 0.84 23.05
CA GLY A 893 -9.39 0.69 24.23
C GLY A 893 -9.95 2.01 24.76
N HIS A 894 -9.45 3.17 24.30
CA HIS A 894 -9.81 4.48 24.80
C HIS A 894 -10.62 5.29 23.78
N THR A 895 -11.94 5.07 23.73
CA THR A 895 -12.89 5.61 22.74
C THR A 895 -12.68 7.08 22.37
N ARG A 896 -12.56 7.98 23.35
CA ARG A 896 -12.40 9.43 23.10
C ARG A 896 -11.08 9.78 22.43
N ALA A 897 -10.01 9.08 22.80
CA ALA A 897 -8.69 9.29 22.25
C ALA A 897 -8.62 8.68 20.84
N LEU A 898 -9.25 7.51 20.63
CA LEU A 898 -9.43 6.92 19.31
C LEU A 898 -10.17 7.87 18.36
N SER A 899 -11.28 8.49 18.79
CA SER A 899 -12.02 9.47 17.97
C SER A 899 -11.16 10.67 17.55
N MET A 900 -10.33 11.21 18.45
CA MET A 900 -9.38 12.26 18.11
C MET A 900 -8.26 11.75 17.18
N ALA A 901 -7.79 10.51 17.38
CA ALA A 901 -6.79 9.88 16.52
C ALA A 901 -7.26 9.78 15.07
N LEU A 902 -8.55 9.47 14.82
CA LEU A 902 -9.10 9.44 13.45
C LEU A 902 -8.86 10.76 12.69
N LEU A 903 -9.01 11.90 13.37
CA LEU A 903 -8.78 13.22 12.79
C LEU A 903 -7.28 13.54 12.67
N LYS A 904 -6.49 13.17 13.68
CA LYS A 904 -5.03 13.36 13.68
C LYS A 904 -4.30 12.49 12.66
N PHE A 905 -4.87 11.36 12.25
CA PHE A 905 -4.42 10.52 11.13
C PHE A 905 -5.23 10.78 9.84
N GLU A 906 -5.92 11.92 9.78
CA GLU A 906 -6.58 12.46 8.57
C GLU A 906 -7.59 11.50 7.92
N MET A 907 -8.13 10.58 8.71
CA MET A 907 -9.00 9.47 8.27
C MET A 907 -8.42 8.75 7.03
N ASP A 908 -7.11 8.51 7.04
CA ASP A 908 -6.43 7.82 5.95
C ASP A 908 -6.97 6.38 5.78
N PRO A 909 -7.38 5.97 4.57
CA PRO A 909 -7.93 4.64 4.33
C PRO A 909 -7.02 3.47 4.71
N LYS A 910 -5.69 3.62 4.56
CA LYS A 910 -4.74 2.55 4.94
C LYS A 910 -4.69 2.40 6.45
N PHE A 911 -4.63 3.52 7.19
CA PHE A 911 -4.69 3.52 8.65
C PHE A 911 -5.99 2.92 9.19
N LEU A 912 -7.14 3.32 8.65
CA LEU A 912 -8.46 2.83 9.09
C LEU A 912 -8.63 1.32 8.88
N SER A 913 -8.31 0.84 7.67
CA SER A 913 -8.42 -0.59 7.33
C SER A 913 -7.50 -1.44 8.22
N ARG A 914 -6.34 -0.88 8.58
CA ARG A 914 -5.35 -1.56 9.39
C ARG A 914 -5.75 -1.69 10.85
N ILE A 915 -6.31 -0.65 11.46
CA ILE A 915 -6.81 -0.73 12.83
C ILE A 915 -7.89 -1.81 12.95
N GLU A 916 -8.77 -1.92 11.96
CA GLU A 916 -9.77 -2.99 11.91
C GLU A 916 -9.12 -4.38 11.77
N ALA A 917 -8.13 -4.53 10.90
CA ALA A 917 -7.48 -5.81 10.65
C ALA A 917 -6.64 -6.34 11.83
N GLU A 918 -6.07 -5.44 12.66
CA GLU A 918 -5.13 -5.83 13.72
C GLU A 918 -5.71 -5.79 15.13
N PHE A 919 -6.84 -5.12 15.35
CA PHE A 919 -7.49 -4.99 16.65
C PHE A 919 -8.96 -5.37 16.58
N PRO A 920 -9.56 -5.85 17.68
CA PRO A 920 -10.98 -6.18 17.74
C PRO A 920 -11.83 -4.89 17.86
N VAL A 921 -11.89 -4.12 16.78
CA VAL A 921 -12.68 -2.88 16.69
C VAL A 921 -13.92 -3.11 15.82
N PHE A 922 -15.09 -2.75 16.33
CA PHE A 922 -16.31 -2.70 15.53
C PHE A 922 -16.72 -1.23 15.36
N TRP A 923 -16.45 -0.66 14.18
CA TRP A 923 -16.65 0.78 13.94
C TRP A 923 -18.11 1.20 14.14
N GLU A 924 -19.05 0.31 13.89
CA GLU A 924 -20.47 0.53 14.06
C GLU A 924 -20.95 0.53 15.52
N PHE A 925 -20.05 0.28 16.48
CA PHE A 925 -20.31 0.56 17.90
C PHE A 925 -19.64 1.85 18.38
N LEU A 926 -18.80 2.49 17.56
CA LEU A 926 -18.11 3.71 17.97
C LEU A 926 -19.13 4.83 18.18
N PRO A 927 -19.22 5.44 19.38
CA PRO A 927 -20.20 6.47 19.68
C PRO A 927 -20.07 7.67 18.74
N VAL A 928 -21.11 7.95 17.96
CA VAL A 928 -21.11 9.02 16.94
C VAL A 928 -20.92 10.40 17.58
N ASN A 929 -21.42 10.57 18.80
CA ASN A 929 -21.26 11.81 19.57
C ASN A 929 -19.79 12.09 19.93
N GLU A 930 -18.98 11.06 20.20
CA GLU A 930 -17.55 11.23 20.52
C GLU A 930 -16.76 11.63 19.26
N ILE A 931 -17.10 11.07 18.10
CA ILE A 931 -16.56 11.49 16.79
C ILE A 931 -16.92 12.97 16.52
N HIS A 932 -18.18 13.33 16.73
CA HIS A 932 -18.65 14.71 16.55
C HIS A 932 -17.95 15.68 17.50
N LEU A 933 -17.79 15.32 18.77
CA LEU A 933 -17.10 16.13 19.77
C LEU A 933 -15.61 16.29 19.44
N ALA A 934 -14.94 15.22 19.03
CA ALA A 934 -13.55 15.28 18.56
C ALA A 934 -13.41 16.20 17.34
N ALA A 935 -14.34 16.14 16.38
CA ALA A 935 -14.34 17.01 15.21
C ALA A 935 -14.55 18.49 15.59
N ARG A 936 -15.45 18.79 16.53
CA ARG A 936 -15.62 20.16 17.05
C ARG A 936 -14.35 20.67 17.73
N ARG A 937 -13.72 19.87 18.59
CA ARG A 937 -12.47 20.24 19.28
C ARG A 937 -11.33 20.45 18.30
N TYR A 938 -11.20 19.57 17.31
CA TYR A 938 -10.19 19.69 16.26
C TYR A 938 -10.45 20.92 15.37
N GLY A 939 -11.70 21.18 15.02
CA GLY A 939 -12.08 22.38 14.28
C GLY A 939 -11.79 23.67 15.04
N ALA A 940 -12.14 23.74 16.33
CA ALA A 940 -11.80 24.86 17.19
C ALA A 940 -10.27 25.08 17.29
N PHE A 941 -9.51 24.00 17.37
CA PHE A 941 -8.06 24.03 17.32
C PHE A 941 -7.53 24.64 16.01
N LEU A 942 -8.06 24.24 14.85
CA LEU A 942 -7.66 24.79 13.56
C LEU A 942 -7.97 26.28 13.44
N LYS A 943 -9.10 26.74 13.99
CA LYS A 943 -9.43 28.18 14.06
C LYS A 943 -8.42 28.97 14.88
N VAL A 944 -8.00 28.45 16.04
CA VAL A 944 -6.94 29.06 16.87
C VAL A 944 -5.62 29.14 16.10
N LYS A 945 -5.33 28.15 15.24
CA LYS A 945 -4.16 28.16 14.34
C LYS A 945 -4.31 29.08 13.12
N GLY A 946 -5.42 29.79 12.99
CA GLY A 946 -5.63 30.79 11.94
C GLY A 946 -6.28 30.25 10.66
N VAL A 947 -6.87 29.06 10.68
CA VAL A 947 -7.63 28.52 9.53
C VAL A 947 -9.03 29.15 9.50
N ALA A 948 -9.46 29.61 8.32
CA ALA A 948 -10.79 30.20 8.11
C ALA A 948 -11.92 29.17 8.33
N ASP A 949 -13.09 29.63 8.77
CA ASP A 949 -14.22 28.79 9.17
C ASP A 949 -14.74 27.88 8.03
N GLU A 950 -14.81 28.42 6.81
CA GLU A 950 -15.21 27.65 5.62
C GLU A 950 -14.18 26.56 5.31
N ALA A 951 -12.89 26.87 5.49
CA ALA A 951 -11.80 25.94 5.24
C ALA A 951 -11.76 24.81 6.27
N VAL A 952 -12.02 25.11 7.56
CA VAL A 952 -12.17 24.09 8.61
C VAL A 952 -13.31 23.14 8.28
N SER A 953 -14.47 23.67 7.89
CA SER A 953 -15.65 22.87 7.54
C SER A 953 -15.40 21.98 6.31
N ALA A 954 -14.71 22.52 5.30
CA ALA A 954 -14.33 21.77 4.11
C ALA A 954 -13.29 20.68 4.39
N LEU A 955 -12.32 20.95 5.27
CA LEU A 955 -11.29 19.99 5.67
C LEU A 955 -11.91 18.79 6.41
N ILE A 956 -12.70 19.06 7.44
CA ILE A 956 -13.39 18.03 8.23
C ILE A 956 -14.37 17.25 7.34
N GLY A 957 -15.08 17.95 6.44
CA GLY A 957 -15.96 17.31 5.46
C GLY A 957 -15.22 16.30 4.58
N ARG A 958 -14.04 16.65 4.06
CA ARG A 958 -13.18 15.73 3.29
C ARG A 958 -12.74 14.52 4.12
N MET A 959 -12.41 14.69 5.40
CA MET A 959 -12.04 13.58 6.29
C MET A 959 -13.22 12.61 6.45
N PHE A 960 -14.44 13.11 6.71
CA PHE A 960 -15.62 12.25 6.81
C PHE A 960 -15.99 11.56 5.49
N THR A 961 -15.73 12.18 4.34
CA THR A 961 -15.88 11.51 3.04
C THR A 961 -14.94 10.29 2.96
N ARG A 962 -13.67 10.40 3.38
CA ARG A 962 -12.74 9.26 3.42
C ARG A 962 -13.23 8.16 4.36
N LEU A 963 -13.78 8.52 5.52
CA LEU A 963 -14.36 7.55 6.44
C LEU A 963 -15.49 6.74 5.80
N GLY A 964 -16.41 7.42 5.08
CA GLY A 964 -17.50 6.76 4.37
C GLY A 964 -17.08 5.98 3.11
N GLU A 965 -15.92 6.32 2.52
CA GLU A 965 -15.32 5.51 1.44
C GLU A 965 -14.81 4.16 1.96
N VAL A 966 -14.27 4.11 3.18
CA VAL A 966 -13.78 2.86 3.80
C VAL A 966 -14.92 2.05 4.40
N PHE A 967 -15.82 2.72 5.13
CA PHE A 967 -16.92 2.13 5.89
C PHE A 967 -18.27 2.65 5.37
N PRO A 968 -19.00 1.85 4.56
CA PRO A 968 -20.28 2.26 3.99
C PRO A 968 -21.35 2.66 5.02
N THR A 969 -21.20 2.22 6.27
CA THR A 969 -22.06 2.58 7.41
C THR A 969 -22.00 4.07 7.77
N TYR A 970 -20.91 4.77 7.41
CA TYR A 970 -20.79 6.22 7.49
C TYR A 970 -21.16 6.89 6.15
N GLY A 971 -22.34 6.57 5.64
CA GLY A 971 -22.89 7.16 4.41
C GLY A 971 -23.15 8.66 4.49
N GLU A 972 -23.58 9.26 3.37
CA GLU A 972 -23.73 10.72 3.23
C GLU A 972 -24.56 11.37 4.35
N SER A 973 -25.65 10.75 4.76
CA SER A 973 -26.52 11.26 5.83
C SER A 973 -25.82 11.31 7.19
N VAL A 974 -25.02 10.29 7.52
CA VAL A 974 -24.25 10.24 8.76
C VAL A 974 -23.14 11.30 8.73
N GLN A 975 -22.48 11.48 7.59
CA GLN A 975 -21.46 12.52 7.40
C GLN A 975 -22.04 13.93 7.58
N GLN A 976 -23.24 14.19 7.05
CA GLN A 976 -23.92 15.47 7.23
C GLN A 976 -24.27 15.75 8.69
N HIS A 977 -24.74 14.73 9.42
CA HIS A 977 -24.99 14.84 10.86
C HIS A 977 -23.69 15.13 11.64
N LEU A 978 -22.61 14.42 11.34
CA LEU A 978 -21.30 14.64 11.94
C LEU A 978 -20.75 16.06 11.68
N LEU A 979 -21.13 16.70 10.57
CA LEU A 979 -20.81 18.10 10.28
C LEU A 979 -21.71 19.11 11.00
N GLY A 980 -22.70 18.66 11.78
CA GLY A 980 -23.66 19.52 12.46
C GLY A 980 -24.68 20.16 11.53
N LYS A 981 -24.86 19.64 10.31
CA LYS A 981 -25.90 20.10 9.38
C LYS A 981 -27.24 19.49 9.79
N ALA A 982 -28.31 20.28 9.71
CA ALA A 982 -29.66 19.77 9.92
C ALA A 982 -29.97 18.71 8.85
N LEU A 983 -30.44 17.54 9.29
CA LEU A 983 -30.90 16.48 8.39
C LEU A 983 -32.15 17.00 7.65
N SER A 984 -32.09 17.10 6.32
CA SER A 984 -33.23 17.56 5.52
C SER A 984 -34.47 16.70 5.80
N PRO A 985 -35.66 17.27 6.02
CA PRO A 985 -36.90 16.50 6.19
C PRO A 985 -37.23 15.61 4.98
N GLU A 986 -36.77 15.97 3.77
CA GLU A 986 -36.90 15.15 2.55
C GLU A 986 -36.09 13.83 2.58
N ARG A 987 -35.11 13.70 3.49
CA ARG A 987 -34.33 12.45 3.70
C ARG A 987 -34.83 11.63 4.89
N GLN A 988 -35.94 12.04 5.52
CA GLN A 988 -36.54 11.37 6.67
C GLN A 988 -37.69 10.50 6.18
N MET A 989 -37.45 9.19 6.11
CA MET A 989 -38.50 8.24 5.77
C MET A 989 -39.34 7.93 7.02
N PRO A 990 -40.67 8.13 6.99
CA PRO A 990 -41.56 7.70 8.06
C PRO A 990 -41.39 6.21 8.38
N LEU A 991 -41.53 5.84 9.65
CA LEU A 991 -41.28 4.47 10.13
C LEU A 991 -42.14 3.42 9.41
N ASP A 992 -43.40 3.74 9.12
CA ASP A 992 -44.36 2.91 8.39
C ASP A 992 -43.93 2.67 6.93
N VAL A 993 -43.43 3.71 6.25
CA VAL A 993 -42.89 3.58 4.89
C VAL A 993 -41.62 2.73 4.91
N PHE A 994 -40.73 2.97 5.88
CA PHE A 994 -39.49 2.22 6.01
C PHE A 994 -39.75 0.73 6.30
N GLN A 995 -40.67 0.41 7.21
CA GLN A 995 -41.10 -0.96 7.51
C GLN A 995 -41.55 -1.72 6.25
N THR A 996 -42.28 -1.06 5.35
CA THR A 996 -42.75 -1.65 4.09
C THR A 996 -41.58 -1.98 3.15
N ILE A 997 -40.60 -1.09 3.06
CA ILE A 997 -39.40 -1.28 2.23
C ILE A 997 -38.50 -2.39 2.79
N VAL A 998 -38.28 -2.40 4.11
CA VAL A 998 -37.45 -3.40 4.80
C VAL A 998 -38.00 -4.81 4.58
N HIS A 999 -39.33 -4.96 4.52
CA HIS A 999 -39.95 -6.25 4.21
C HIS A 999 -39.54 -6.76 2.81
N GLY A 1000 -39.54 -5.86 1.80
CA GLY A 1000 -39.05 -6.19 0.45
C GLY A 1000 -37.56 -6.55 0.43
N TRP A 1001 -36.73 -5.77 1.12
CA TRP A 1001 -35.29 -6.04 1.25
C TRP A 1001 -35.00 -7.38 1.95
N TYR A 1002 -35.82 -7.78 2.92
CA TYR A 1002 -35.66 -9.05 3.62
C TYR A 1002 -35.94 -10.25 2.69
N HIS A 1003 -36.96 -10.16 1.85
CA HIS A 1003 -37.21 -11.19 0.82
C HIS A 1003 -36.07 -11.29 -0.18
N GLN A 1004 -35.51 -10.15 -0.59
CA GLN A 1004 -34.33 -10.13 -1.44
C GLN A 1004 -33.12 -10.77 -0.77
N LEU A 1005 -32.83 -10.43 0.49
CA LEU A 1005 -31.75 -11.05 1.27
C LEU A 1005 -31.89 -12.58 1.35
N MET A 1006 -33.10 -13.08 1.59
CA MET A 1006 -33.35 -14.53 1.62
C MET A 1006 -33.12 -15.19 0.27
N ARG A 1007 -33.52 -14.53 -0.82
CA ARG A 1007 -33.34 -15.03 -2.18
C ARG A 1007 -31.86 -15.09 -2.56
N ASP A 1008 -31.13 -14.02 -2.26
CA ASP A 1008 -29.72 -13.85 -2.62
C ASP A 1008 -28.80 -14.73 -1.74
N ARG A 1009 -29.26 -15.18 -0.57
CA ARG A 1009 -28.49 -15.97 0.42
C ARG A 1009 -29.11 -17.33 0.76
N SER A 1010 -29.84 -17.91 -0.19
CA SER A 1010 -30.54 -19.18 0.01
C SER A 1010 -29.60 -20.37 0.29
N ASP A 1011 -28.45 -20.44 -0.40
CA ASP A 1011 -27.47 -21.52 -0.27
C ASP A 1011 -26.32 -21.22 0.71
N ALA A 1012 -26.33 -20.05 1.36
CA ALA A 1012 -25.27 -19.61 2.26
C ALA A 1012 -25.46 -20.11 3.70
N MET A 1013 -24.36 -20.36 4.41
CA MET A 1013 -24.37 -20.61 5.85
C MET A 1013 -24.56 -19.28 6.60
N TRP A 1014 -25.68 -19.14 7.31
CA TRP A 1014 -26.01 -17.92 8.05
C TRP A 1014 -25.21 -17.82 9.36
N PRO A 1015 -24.58 -16.68 9.67
CA PRO A 1015 -23.98 -16.45 10.98
C PRO A 1015 -25.05 -16.40 12.08
N GLU A 1016 -24.89 -17.20 13.13
CA GLU A 1016 -25.90 -17.33 14.21
C GLU A 1016 -25.48 -16.68 15.54
N TYR A 1017 -24.24 -16.19 15.63
CA TYR A 1017 -23.67 -15.72 16.89
C TYR A 1017 -24.52 -14.61 17.53
N GLY A 1018 -24.94 -14.83 18.78
CA GLY A 1018 -25.75 -13.88 19.53
C GLY A 1018 -27.20 -13.74 19.08
N GLY A 1019 -27.68 -14.47 18.06
CA GLY A 1019 -29.01 -14.28 17.47
C GLY A 1019 -30.15 -14.35 18.48
N LYS A 1020 -30.16 -15.35 19.37
CA LYS A 1020 -31.19 -15.47 20.43
C LYS A 1020 -31.14 -14.32 21.45
N ARG A 1021 -29.95 -13.81 21.76
CA ARG A 1021 -29.77 -12.69 22.71
C ARG A 1021 -30.24 -11.38 22.08
N LEU A 1022 -29.88 -11.15 20.82
CA LEU A 1022 -30.33 -10.00 20.03
C LEU A 1022 -31.86 -9.97 19.88
N ALA A 1023 -32.49 -11.11 19.55
CA ALA A 1023 -33.95 -11.20 19.44
C ALA A 1023 -34.65 -10.81 20.76
N ARG A 1024 -34.20 -11.36 21.90
CA ARG A 1024 -34.73 -11.01 23.23
C ARG A 1024 -34.53 -9.54 23.60
N TRP A 1025 -33.41 -8.96 23.21
CA TRP A 1025 -33.15 -7.53 23.43
C TRP A 1025 -34.07 -6.67 22.56
N TYR A 1026 -34.29 -7.07 21.31
CA TYR A 1026 -35.16 -6.38 20.36
C TYR A 1026 -36.63 -6.39 20.79
N GLU A 1027 -37.14 -7.54 21.26
CA GLU A 1027 -38.51 -7.70 21.76
C GLU A 1027 -38.84 -6.76 22.94
N LYS A 1028 -37.82 -6.30 23.67
CA LYS A 1028 -38.00 -5.36 24.79
C LYS A 1028 -38.05 -3.89 24.37
N GLN A 1029 -37.82 -3.57 23.09
CA GLN A 1029 -37.80 -2.20 22.59
C GLN A 1029 -39.21 -1.71 22.22
N ASN A 1030 -39.49 -0.42 22.44
CA ASN A 1030 -40.81 0.17 22.18
C ASN A 1030 -41.07 0.49 20.69
N GLU A 1031 -40.03 0.66 19.88
CA GLU A 1031 -40.13 1.00 18.45
C GLU A 1031 -39.62 -0.16 17.57
N SER A 1032 -40.52 -0.81 16.83
CA SER A 1032 -40.21 -1.96 15.99
C SER A 1032 -39.89 -1.54 14.55
N VAL A 1033 -38.63 -1.22 14.25
CA VAL A 1033 -38.17 -0.96 12.86
C VAL A 1033 -38.40 -2.16 11.91
N ILE A 1034 -38.30 -3.37 12.45
CA ILE A 1034 -38.51 -4.64 11.76
C ILE A 1034 -39.86 -5.17 12.23
N SER A 1035 -40.89 -5.02 11.40
CA SER A 1035 -42.29 -5.28 11.76
C SER A 1035 -42.80 -6.68 11.38
N PHE A 1036 -41.92 -7.55 10.86
CA PHE A 1036 -42.26 -8.93 10.48
C PHE A 1036 -41.63 -9.94 11.43
N ARG A 1037 -42.29 -11.10 11.58
CA ARG A 1037 -41.80 -12.20 12.39
C ARG A 1037 -40.81 -13.06 11.60
N LEU A 1038 -39.70 -13.40 12.24
CA LEU A 1038 -38.75 -14.35 11.68
C LEU A 1038 -39.26 -15.78 11.90
N GLU A 1039 -39.31 -16.56 10.84
CA GLU A 1039 -39.75 -17.97 10.89
C GLU A 1039 -38.64 -18.88 11.45
N MET A 1040 -37.38 -18.49 11.30
CA MET A 1040 -36.21 -19.31 11.60
C MET A 1040 -35.21 -18.55 12.49
N ASP A 1041 -34.93 -19.11 13.67
CA ASP A 1041 -34.07 -18.50 14.69
C ASP A 1041 -32.64 -18.19 14.23
N TYR A 1042 -32.10 -18.97 13.29
CA TYR A 1042 -30.73 -18.80 12.79
C TYR A 1042 -30.53 -17.47 12.06
N ARG A 1043 -31.61 -16.81 11.62
CA ARG A 1043 -31.56 -15.51 10.92
C ARG A 1043 -31.49 -14.31 11.85
N ASN A 1044 -31.75 -14.52 13.14
CA ASN A 1044 -31.89 -13.45 14.13
C ASN A 1044 -30.64 -12.55 14.22
N ALA A 1045 -29.43 -13.13 14.11
CA ALA A 1045 -28.19 -12.36 14.23
C ALA A 1045 -28.06 -11.33 13.09
N VAL A 1046 -28.22 -11.75 11.84
CA VAL A 1046 -28.13 -10.89 10.63
C VAL A 1046 -29.20 -9.80 10.63
N VAL A 1047 -30.42 -10.15 11.07
CA VAL A 1047 -31.57 -9.24 11.03
C VAL A 1047 -31.49 -8.16 12.12
N TYR A 1048 -31.16 -8.54 13.36
CA TYR A 1048 -31.25 -7.63 14.50
C TYR A 1048 -29.94 -6.89 14.86
N LEU A 1049 -28.78 -7.40 14.46
CA LEU A 1049 -27.51 -6.75 14.75
C LEU A 1049 -27.41 -5.28 14.27
N PRO A 1050 -27.84 -4.88 13.05
CA PRO A 1050 -27.71 -3.49 12.62
C PRO A 1050 -28.54 -2.52 13.48
N VAL A 1051 -29.67 -2.98 14.03
CA VAL A 1051 -30.50 -2.18 14.96
C VAL A 1051 -29.79 -2.02 16.30
N PHE A 1052 -29.25 -3.11 16.85
CA PHE A 1052 -28.50 -3.07 18.09
C PHE A 1052 -27.25 -2.20 17.97
N ALA A 1053 -26.48 -2.33 16.88
CA ALA A 1053 -25.31 -1.50 16.63
C ALA A 1053 -25.63 -0.01 16.59
N ALA A 1054 -26.71 0.37 15.89
CA ALA A 1054 -27.17 1.75 15.87
C ALA A 1054 -27.60 2.26 17.26
N ALA A 1055 -28.17 1.40 18.12
CA ALA A 1055 -28.51 1.75 19.50
C ALA A 1055 -27.26 1.96 20.37
N VAL A 1056 -26.23 1.13 20.20
CA VAL A 1056 -24.93 1.29 20.89
C VAL A 1056 -24.22 2.56 20.44
N ALA A 1057 -24.09 2.78 19.13
CA ALA A 1057 -23.43 3.96 18.57
C ALA A 1057 -24.14 5.29 18.88
N SER A 1058 -25.46 5.26 19.13
CA SER A 1058 -26.21 6.43 19.61
C SER A 1058 -26.21 6.58 21.13
N GLY A 1059 -25.72 5.58 21.88
CA GLY A 1059 -25.70 5.58 23.35
C GLY A 1059 -27.02 5.16 24.02
N LYS A 1060 -27.99 4.63 23.27
CA LYS A 1060 -29.25 4.08 23.82
C LYS A 1060 -29.07 2.70 24.48
N ALA A 1061 -28.04 1.96 24.07
CA ALA A 1061 -27.72 0.63 24.60
C ALA A 1061 -26.22 0.52 24.87
N GLN A 1062 -25.83 -0.46 25.68
CA GLN A 1062 -24.44 -0.81 25.94
C GLN A 1062 -24.12 -2.16 25.28
N PHE A 1063 -22.85 -2.35 24.90
CA PHE A 1063 -22.39 -3.63 24.33
C PHE A 1063 -22.71 -4.82 25.26
N SER A 1064 -22.52 -4.62 26.57
CA SER A 1064 -22.79 -5.57 27.64
C SER A 1064 -24.26 -5.99 27.79
N ASP A 1065 -25.21 -5.29 27.15
CA ASP A 1065 -26.63 -5.62 27.22
C ASP A 1065 -26.96 -6.94 26.49
N VAL A 1066 -26.13 -7.31 25.51
CA VAL A 1066 -26.33 -8.49 24.65
C VAL A 1066 -25.12 -9.41 24.66
N PHE A 1067 -23.92 -8.86 24.65
CA PHE A 1067 -22.68 -9.63 24.49
C PHE A 1067 -21.82 -9.50 25.74
N ASP A 1068 -21.19 -10.61 26.13
CA ASP A 1068 -20.15 -10.60 27.16
C ASP A 1068 -18.88 -9.99 26.54
N ASP A 1069 -18.07 -9.30 27.36
CA ASP A 1069 -16.84 -8.56 27.00
C ASP A 1069 -15.68 -9.47 26.52
N SER A 1070 -16.00 -10.30 25.53
CA SER A 1070 -15.13 -11.27 24.90
C SER A 1070 -14.68 -10.72 23.56
N VAL A 1071 -13.37 -10.65 23.36
CA VAL A 1071 -12.72 -10.23 22.10
C VAL A 1071 -13.26 -11.03 20.90
N GLU A 1072 -13.63 -12.29 21.13
CA GLU A 1072 -14.26 -13.19 20.16
C GLU A 1072 -15.62 -12.73 19.66
N ALA A 1073 -16.39 -12.00 20.48
CA ALA A 1073 -17.68 -11.49 20.05
C ALA A 1073 -17.53 -10.58 18.84
N ILE A 1074 -16.54 -9.67 18.87
CA ILE A 1074 -16.31 -8.70 17.78
C ILE A 1074 -15.97 -9.40 16.46
N PHE A 1075 -15.20 -10.49 16.52
CA PHE A 1075 -14.92 -11.34 15.35
C PHE A 1075 -16.20 -11.87 14.70
N PHE A 1076 -17.08 -12.50 15.48
CA PHE A 1076 -18.33 -13.03 14.95
C PHE A 1076 -19.28 -11.93 14.47
N LEU A 1077 -19.28 -10.76 15.12
CA LEU A 1077 -20.08 -9.62 14.70
C LEU A 1077 -19.64 -9.06 13.34
N ARG A 1078 -18.32 -9.05 13.06
CA ARG A 1078 -17.80 -8.72 11.72
C ARG A 1078 -18.26 -9.73 10.68
N GLN A 1079 -18.27 -11.03 11.00
CA GLN A 1079 -18.83 -12.05 10.09
C GLN A 1079 -20.31 -11.80 9.78
N VAL A 1080 -21.11 -11.41 10.78
CA VAL A 1080 -22.53 -11.05 10.59
C VAL A 1080 -22.67 -9.81 9.71
N ARG A 1081 -21.84 -8.78 9.93
CA ARG A 1081 -21.82 -7.55 9.11
C ARG A 1081 -21.42 -7.81 7.66
N ASP A 1082 -20.36 -8.60 7.45
CA ASP A 1082 -19.78 -8.88 6.14
C ASP A 1082 -20.62 -9.90 5.33
N PHE A 1083 -21.59 -10.58 5.98
CA PHE A 1083 -22.53 -11.49 5.32
C PHE A 1083 -23.40 -10.77 4.28
N ASP A 1084 -23.96 -9.62 4.65
CA ASP A 1084 -24.65 -8.72 3.73
C ASP A 1084 -24.50 -7.25 4.14
N SER A 1085 -23.49 -6.61 3.57
CA SER A 1085 -23.15 -5.21 3.87
C SER A 1085 -24.25 -4.22 3.45
N SER A 1086 -25.05 -4.55 2.43
CA SER A 1086 -26.14 -3.68 1.94
C SER A 1086 -27.28 -3.64 2.95
N TRP A 1087 -27.75 -4.82 3.38
CA TRP A 1087 -28.75 -4.95 4.44
C TRP A 1087 -28.29 -4.26 5.73
N PHE A 1088 -27.07 -4.58 6.17
CA PHE A 1088 -26.52 -4.05 7.41
C PHE A 1088 -26.45 -2.52 7.39
N SER A 1089 -25.82 -1.94 6.36
CA SER A 1089 -25.57 -0.49 6.30
C SER A 1089 -26.85 0.32 6.16
N SER A 1090 -27.81 -0.16 5.37
CA SER A 1090 -29.09 0.53 5.14
C SER A 1090 -29.92 0.64 6.41
N ILE A 1091 -30.05 -0.47 7.16
CA ILE A 1091 -30.80 -0.49 8.42
C ILE A 1091 -30.07 0.27 9.52
N TYR A 1092 -28.75 0.08 9.62
CA TYR A 1092 -27.93 0.77 10.61
C TYR A 1092 -28.05 2.30 10.48
N GLN A 1093 -27.88 2.84 9.27
CA GLN A 1093 -27.96 4.29 9.04
C GLN A 1093 -29.33 4.86 9.40
N TYR A 1094 -30.41 4.19 9.02
CA TYR A 1094 -31.76 4.62 9.38
C TYR A 1094 -31.98 4.65 10.90
N CYS A 1095 -31.65 3.54 11.58
CA CYS A 1095 -31.83 3.41 13.02
C CYS A 1095 -30.97 4.42 13.79
N LEU A 1096 -29.73 4.63 13.36
CA LEU A 1096 -28.80 5.55 14.00
C LEU A 1096 -29.34 6.98 13.96
N LEU A 1097 -29.76 7.45 12.78
CA LEU A 1097 -30.28 8.80 12.60
C LEU A 1097 -31.60 9.00 13.35
N SER A 1098 -32.50 8.01 13.33
CA SER A 1098 -33.74 8.03 14.12
C SER A 1098 -33.46 8.15 15.62
N ASN A 1099 -32.50 7.37 16.13
CA ASN A 1099 -32.13 7.36 17.54
C ASN A 1099 -31.57 8.71 18.02
N LEU A 1100 -30.69 9.32 17.21
CA LEU A 1100 -30.09 10.62 17.53
C LEU A 1100 -31.15 11.74 17.54
N MET A 1101 -32.12 11.71 16.62
CA MET A 1101 -33.21 12.68 16.58
C MET A 1101 -34.19 12.55 17.76
N ALA A 1102 -34.50 11.33 18.18
CA ALA A 1102 -35.34 11.09 19.36
C ALA A 1102 -34.72 11.69 20.64
N MET A 1103 -33.39 11.62 20.79
CA MET A 1103 -32.69 12.27 21.90
C MET A 1103 -32.78 13.80 21.84
N HIS A 1104 -32.68 14.40 20.66
CA HIS A 1104 -32.86 15.85 20.51
C HIS A 1104 -34.29 16.33 20.81
N LYS A 1105 -35.31 15.52 20.52
CA LYS A 1105 -36.71 15.81 20.91
C LYS A 1105 -36.97 15.62 22.41
N ALA A 1106 -36.21 14.75 23.08
CA ALA A 1106 -36.33 14.47 24.50
C ALA A 1106 -35.69 15.54 25.41
N VAL A 1107 -35.07 16.58 24.84
CA VAL A 1107 -34.66 17.79 25.57
C VAL A 1107 -35.63 18.95 25.29
N PRO A 1108 -36.81 19.00 25.92
CA PRO A 1108 -37.52 20.25 26.15
C PRO A 1108 -37.49 20.61 27.64
N VAL A 1109 -37.01 21.82 27.90
CA VAL A 1109 -37.37 22.71 29.03
C VAL A 1109 -37.21 22.12 30.44
N ASN A 1110 -36.07 22.43 31.07
CA ASN A 1110 -36.02 23.11 32.37
C ASN A 1110 -34.57 23.48 32.73
N GLY A 1111 -34.32 24.78 32.91
CA GLY A 1111 -33.22 25.33 33.72
C GLY A 1111 -31.88 25.48 33.04
#